data_AF-A0A931V512-F1
#
_entry.id   AF-A0A931V512-F1
#
_cell.length_a   1.000
_cell.length_b   1.000
_cell.length_c   1.000
_cell.angle_alpha   90.00
_cell.angle_beta   90.00
_cell.angle_gamma   90.00
#
_symmetry.space_group_name_H-M   'P 1'
#
loop_
_entity.id
_entity.type
_entity.pdbx_description
1 polymer ?
#
loop_
_entity_poly.entity_id
_entity_poly.type
_entity_poly.pdbx_seq_one_letter_code
_entity_poly.pdbx_strand_id
1 'polypeptide(L)'
;MIFSSRGSSRGPTRAATLSATALAAIGAIGSLVAVGACRRAADERPVAALSSSSELDARFDRIRARWIEADTAGRAALRADLAALVIELDKRGDGLEPLARAFLALSWLDSGVPAAAEAVSRPLVDGPPGVANDLGTLVKGAAARRLGRAREAIDLLRPLIGKLLDPFARPLLYEEITEAFLDDGNYEEALAYAEGWLRSATGAEKKEVRAAVARVLRRVPEAVLIRVLETDALAPPEARRSPEMRVILAAAVDKSGGGTAEEPSAAPTDGGTTAAKADAAPTPAPMPIPTTFLPVRFDPKTIALIVPTSANGYGASASAVVRAAAAVASPSLATSLHGDAGVGLGAPVALDHRLAVLDSAGTTLGTTRALDAAEREGAGVVIGGLTEAESSTLASLAQQRRIPTILLRRPSAPPALAAGEKQVWITLGPSSDEEAKATIATAQAAIADAAIVEPWPFPGDTAPPPTDPMRARCDAQPKLAGASTFPVAAWRAKKVSAVVVLGDARCARRVADEIVATTPPWRPTLIVAPSALELAHVTLPLPRTIVGVGLLPADDAAPGPLRALWKDQGGPVGLWNALGHDAAALAAAALPGDLTPATDTAAMQKARATTLARLRAAKTDLWTSTAKGPDGSGAVAQQTRVRTVPAGSSVTPAWSSP
;
A
#
# COMPACT_ATOMS: atom_id res chain seq x y z
N MET A 1 33.26 -53.62 21.11
CA MET A 1 33.29 -54.04 22.54
C MET A 1 34.14 -53.02 23.29
N ILE A 2 33.54 -52.21 24.19
CA ILE A 2 33.69 -52.28 25.68
C ILE A 2 35.03 -51.67 26.12
N PHE A 3 35.24 -50.68 27.02
CA PHE A 3 34.52 -49.89 28.05
C PHE A 3 35.42 -48.64 28.32
N SER A 4 34.96 -47.41 28.56
CA SER A 4 34.54 -46.77 29.83
C SER A 4 35.55 -46.74 31.02
N SER A 5 36.00 -45.53 31.42
CA SER A 5 36.08 -44.97 32.81
C SER A 5 36.69 -43.55 32.74
N ARG A 6 36.13 -42.44 33.25
CA ARG A 6 35.81 -41.94 34.61
C ARG A 6 37.00 -41.67 35.56
N GLY A 7 37.10 -40.41 36.03
CA GLY A 7 37.79 -39.97 37.26
C GLY A 7 38.16 -38.47 37.20
N SER A 8 37.45 -37.55 37.87
CA SER A 8 37.70 -37.05 39.25
C SER A 8 38.96 -36.16 39.33
N SER A 9 38.95 -34.92 39.84
CA SER A 9 38.53 -34.52 41.18
C SER A 9 38.34 -32.99 41.33
N ARG A 10 37.50 -32.63 42.30
CA ARG A 10 37.34 -31.28 42.87
C ARG A 10 38.38 -31.04 43.97
N GLY A 11 38.75 -29.77 44.20
CA GLY A 11 39.44 -29.29 45.40
C GLY A 11 39.00 -27.86 45.75
N PRO A 12 39.10 -27.42 47.03
CA PRO A 12 38.02 -26.66 47.67
C PRO A 12 38.42 -25.27 48.24
N THR A 13 37.37 -24.50 48.56
CA THR A 13 37.18 -23.48 49.63
C THR A 13 38.37 -22.73 50.25
N ARG A 14 38.22 -21.40 50.35
CA ARG A 14 38.22 -20.66 51.64
C ARG A 14 37.68 -19.25 51.48
N ALA A 15 36.67 -18.94 52.29
CA ALA A 15 36.19 -17.59 52.59
C ALA A 15 36.89 -17.10 53.88
N ALA A 16 37.17 -15.80 53.96
CA ALA A 16 37.32 -15.07 55.22
C ALA A 16 36.97 -13.59 55.01
N THR A 17 36.07 -13.11 55.86
CA THR A 17 35.45 -11.78 55.96
C THR A 17 36.06 -10.97 57.12
N LEU A 18 35.76 -9.66 57.12
CA LEU A 18 35.80 -8.64 58.21
C LEU A 18 37.11 -7.81 58.29
N SER A 19 37.16 -6.49 58.54
CA SER A 19 36.21 -5.35 58.67
C SER A 19 37.02 -4.10 59.08
N ALA A 20 36.57 -2.90 58.65
CA ALA A 20 36.67 -1.56 59.31
C ALA A 20 38.08 -0.98 59.63
N THR A 21 38.44 0.32 59.49
CA THR A 21 37.73 1.60 59.49
C THR A 21 38.71 2.75 59.09
N ALA A 22 38.20 3.75 58.34
CA ALA A 22 38.47 5.21 58.36
C ALA A 22 39.90 5.83 58.49
N LEU A 23 40.32 6.69 57.54
CA LEU A 23 40.24 8.18 57.62
C LEU A 23 40.95 8.87 56.41
N ALA A 24 40.25 9.86 55.83
CA ALA A 24 40.72 11.16 55.34
C ALA A 24 41.80 11.32 54.21
N ALA A 25 41.29 11.81 53.06
CA ALA A 25 41.59 13.13 52.50
C ALA A 25 42.61 13.31 51.33
N ILE A 26 42.10 14.01 50.30
CA ILE A 26 42.75 14.87 49.29
C ILE A 26 43.34 14.20 48.05
N GLY A 27 42.72 14.51 46.90
CA GLY A 27 43.24 14.20 45.56
C GLY A 27 42.20 14.42 44.47
N ALA A 28 41.64 15.63 44.40
CA ALA A 28 40.79 16.07 43.28
C ALA A 28 41.63 16.35 42.02
N ILE A 29 40.95 16.34 40.87
CA ILE A 29 41.36 16.77 39.51
C ILE A 29 41.73 15.61 38.59
N GLY A 30 40.85 15.31 37.63
CA GLY A 30 41.20 14.45 36.48
C GLY A 30 40.08 13.72 35.75
N SER A 31 38.80 14.11 35.85
CA SER A 31 37.73 13.50 35.05
C SER A 31 36.75 14.55 34.53
N LEU A 32 37.04 15.13 33.37
CA LEU A 32 36.09 15.91 32.60
C LEU A 32 36.34 15.75 31.10
N VAL A 33 35.23 15.57 30.37
CA VAL A 33 35.04 15.56 28.92
C VAL A 33 35.24 14.21 28.20
N ALA A 34 34.27 13.32 28.42
CA ALA A 34 33.76 12.42 27.37
C ALA A 34 32.22 12.32 27.48
N VAL A 35 31.53 13.46 27.32
CA VAL A 35 30.09 13.49 27.06
C VAL A 35 29.91 13.66 25.54
N GLY A 36 30.18 12.57 24.81
CA GLY A 36 30.04 12.49 23.36
C GLY A 36 28.83 11.64 22.98
N ALA A 37 27.68 12.30 22.85
CA ALA A 37 26.59 11.96 21.92
C ALA A 37 26.16 10.49 21.75
N CYS A 38 25.70 9.83 22.81
CA CYS A 38 24.60 8.86 22.65
C CYS A 38 23.27 9.64 22.69
N ARG A 39 22.92 10.28 21.58
CA ARG A 39 21.55 10.77 21.37
C ARG A 39 20.68 9.52 21.26
N ARG A 40 20.06 9.12 22.37
CA ARG A 40 18.92 8.19 22.36
C ARG A 40 17.98 8.70 21.28
N ALA A 41 17.79 7.92 20.21
CA ALA A 41 16.66 8.10 19.32
C ALA A 41 15.43 8.04 20.25
N ALA A 42 14.84 9.19 20.53
CA ALA A 42 13.53 9.24 21.15
C ALA A 42 12.60 8.41 20.28
N ASP A 43 11.62 7.73 20.88
CA ASP A 43 10.56 7.02 20.18
C ASP A 43 9.86 7.97 19.19
N GLU A 44 10.41 8.11 18.00
CA GLU A 44 9.93 8.95 16.92
C GLU A 44 8.75 8.22 16.28
N ARG A 45 7.59 8.40 16.89
CA ARG A 45 6.34 7.79 16.42
C ARG A 45 5.81 8.58 15.24
N PRO A 46 5.52 7.94 14.10
CA PRO A 46 4.91 8.63 12.99
C PRO A 46 3.51 9.11 13.35
N VAL A 47 3.20 10.36 13.01
CA VAL A 47 1.89 10.97 13.28
C VAL A 47 1.03 10.88 12.01
N ALA A 48 -0.17 10.33 12.14
CA ALA A 48 -1.13 10.28 11.04
C ALA A 48 -1.70 11.68 10.78
N ALA A 49 -1.68 12.12 9.51
CA ALA A 49 -2.31 13.38 9.10
C ALA A 49 -3.79 13.17 8.83
N LEU A 50 -4.59 13.19 9.89
CA LEU A 50 -6.05 13.01 9.83
C LEU A 50 -6.75 14.32 10.24
N SER A 51 -7.85 14.65 9.58
CA SER A 51 -8.63 15.80 10.02
C SER A 51 -9.46 15.50 11.26
N SER A 52 -9.69 16.54 12.05
CA SER A 52 -10.70 16.56 13.12
C SER A 52 -12.13 16.68 12.59
N SER A 53 -12.33 16.96 11.29
CA SER A 53 -13.64 17.18 10.68
C SER A 53 -13.76 16.54 9.30
N SER A 54 -14.85 15.81 9.07
CA SER A 54 -15.19 15.21 7.77
C SER A 54 -15.40 16.26 6.67
N GLU A 55 -15.79 17.49 7.01
CA GLU A 55 -15.94 18.59 6.06
C GLU A 55 -14.58 19.07 5.53
N LEU A 56 -13.60 19.20 6.42
CA LEU A 56 -12.24 19.64 6.08
C LEU A 56 -11.50 18.56 5.29
N ASP A 57 -11.65 17.29 5.68
CA ASP A 57 -11.20 16.14 4.89
C ASP A 57 -11.78 16.19 3.47
N ALA A 58 -13.12 16.30 3.34
CA ALA A 58 -13.76 16.32 2.03
C ALA A 58 -13.32 17.53 1.18
N ARG A 59 -13.04 18.68 1.81
CA ARG A 59 -12.52 19.87 1.12
C ARG A 59 -11.09 19.66 0.65
N PHE A 60 -10.21 19.14 1.50
CA PHE A 60 -8.84 18.82 1.13
C PHE A 60 -8.80 17.77 0.02
N ASP A 61 -9.59 16.71 0.11
CA ASP A 61 -9.67 15.66 -0.91
C ASP A 61 -10.05 16.23 -2.28
N ARG A 62 -11.00 17.17 -2.34
CA ARG A 62 -11.36 17.86 -3.59
C ARG A 62 -10.19 18.67 -4.16
N ILE A 63 -9.46 19.39 -3.31
CA ILE A 63 -8.28 20.18 -3.73
C ILE A 63 -7.17 19.23 -4.20
N ARG A 64 -6.90 18.16 -3.44
CA ARG A 64 -5.89 17.15 -3.74
C ARG A 64 -6.18 16.44 -5.06
N ALA A 65 -7.42 16.02 -5.31
CA ALA A 65 -7.81 15.40 -6.57
C ALA A 65 -7.55 16.33 -7.76
N ARG A 66 -8.02 17.59 -7.68
CA ARG A 66 -7.73 18.62 -8.69
C ARG A 66 -6.22 18.85 -8.87
N TRP A 67 -5.45 18.82 -7.79
CA TRP A 67 -4.01 19.02 -7.83
C TRP A 67 -3.30 17.87 -8.54
N ILE A 68 -3.68 16.62 -8.28
CA ILE A 68 -3.09 15.43 -8.91
C ILE A 68 -3.36 15.40 -10.41
N GLU A 69 -4.56 15.81 -10.84
CA GLU A 69 -4.96 15.84 -12.26
C GLU A 69 -4.41 17.06 -13.01
N ALA A 70 -3.98 18.10 -12.30
CA ALA A 70 -3.50 19.34 -12.90
C ALA A 70 -2.04 19.26 -13.37
N ASP A 71 -1.76 19.97 -14.46
CA ASP A 71 -0.40 20.30 -14.88
C ASP A 71 0.26 21.31 -13.92
N THR A 72 1.52 21.64 -14.17
CA THR A 72 2.29 22.59 -13.35
C THR A 72 1.57 23.93 -13.15
N ALA A 73 0.93 24.47 -14.19
CA ALA A 73 0.22 25.75 -14.12
C ALA A 73 -1.08 25.64 -13.28
N GLY A 74 -1.84 24.56 -13.46
CA GLY A 74 -3.04 24.29 -12.68
C GLY A 74 -2.73 24.05 -11.20
N ARG A 75 -1.63 23.33 -10.89
CA ARG A 75 -1.18 23.13 -9.50
C ARG A 75 -0.74 24.44 -8.85
N ALA A 76 -0.05 25.30 -9.58
CA ALA A 76 0.28 26.65 -9.13
C ALA A 76 -0.97 27.52 -8.87
N ALA A 77 -2.04 27.36 -9.66
CA ALA A 77 -3.29 28.11 -9.49
C ALA A 77 -4.07 27.73 -8.21
N LEU A 78 -3.89 26.51 -7.69
CA LEU A 78 -4.53 26.04 -6.45
C LEU A 78 -3.92 26.63 -5.16
N ARG A 79 -2.86 27.45 -5.28
CA ARG A 79 -2.13 27.99 -4.13
C ARG A 79 -3.00 28.82 -3.19
N ALA A 80 -3.91 29.62 -3.74
CA ALA A 80 -4.82 30.44 -2.92
C ALA A 80 -5.77 29.57 -2.09
N ASP A 81 -6.35 28.53 -2.71
CA ASP A 81 -7.23 27.56 -2.05
C ASP A 81 -6.48 26.81 -0.94
N LEU A 82 -5.27 26.34 -1.23
CA LEU A 82 -4.40 25.64 -0.27
C LEU A 82 -3.96 26.55 0.89
N ALA A 83 -3.56 27.80 0.61
CA ALA A 83 -3.18 28.75 1.64
C ALA A 83 -4.34 29.08 2.57
N ALA A 84 -5.54 29.29 2.02
CA ALA A 84 -6.74 29.51 2.82
C ALA A 84 -7.07 28.30 3.71
N LEU A 85 -6.95 27.08 3.18
CA LEU A 85 -7.17 25.85 3.93
C LEU A 85 -6.13 25.67 5.05
N VAL A 86 -4.83 25.88 4.76
CA VAL A 86 -3.75 25.77 5.77
C VAL A 86 -3.96 26.75 6.92
N ILE A 87 -4.33 28.00 6.64
CA ILE A 87 -4.63 29.00 7.68
C ILE A 87 -5.81 28.56 8.55
N GLU A 88 -6.83 27.93 7.96
CA GLU A 88 -7.98 27.43 8.71
C GLU A 88 -7.63 26.22 9.58
N LEU A 89 -6.87 25.26 9.04
CA LEU A 89 -6.43 24.06 9.76
C LEU A 89 -5.50 24.41 10.93
N ASP A 90 -4.56 25.33 10.70
CA ASP A 90 -3.61 25.82 11.71
C ASP A 90 -4.33 26.47 12.90
N LYS A 91 -5.32 27.35 12.64
CA LYS A 91 -6.14 27.97 13.69
C LYS A 91 -6.89 26.96 14.56
N ARG A 92 -7.17 25.77 14.03
CA ARG A 92 -7.90 24.70 14.73
C ARG A 92 -6.97 23.68 15.40
N GLY A 93 -5.67 23.74 15.13
CA GLY A 93 -4.72 22.69 15.54
C GLY A 93 -5.07 21.33 14.90
N ASP A 94 -5.54 21.35 13.66
CA ASP A 94 -6.03 20.15 12.97
C ASP A 94 -4.88 19.27 12.46
N GLY A 95 -4.98 17.94 12.63
CA GLY A 95 -3.93 17.00 12.23
C GLY A 95 -3.66 16.92 10.72
N LEU A 96 -4.57 17.41 9.88
CA LEU A 96 -4.40 17.46 8.42
C LEU A 96 -3.52 18.64 7.96
N GLU A 97 -3.29 19.63 8.83
CA GLU A 97 -2.53 20.85 8.53
C GLU A 97 -1.18 20.58 7.85
N PRO A 98 -0.32 19.68 8.36
CA PRO A 98 1.02 19.50 7.81
C PRO A 98 0.98 18.95 6.38
N LEU A 99 -0.01 18.10 6.08
CA LEU A 99 -0.18 17.55 4.75
C LEU A 99 -0.69 18.61 3.77
N ALA A 100 -1.67 19.42 4.16
CA ALA A 100 -2.15 20.54 3.34
C ALA A 100 -1.02 21.56 3.05
N ARG A 101 -0.17 21.82 4.05
CA ARG A 101 1.02 22.68 3.90
C ARG A 101 2.06 22.08 2.95
N ALA A 102 2.24 20.76 2.93
CA ALA A 102 3.13 20.10 1.97
C ALA A 102 2.68 20.33 0.52
N PHE A 103 1.37 20.22 0.24
CA PHE A 103 0.79 20.53 -1.08
C PHE A 103 0.93 22.02 -1.43
N LEU A 104 0.78 22.91 -0.45
CA LEU A 104 1.05 24.34 -0.65
C LEU A 104 2.51 24.58 -1.04
N ALA A 105 3.47 23.93 -0.37
CA ALA A 105 4.89 24.06 -0.66
C ALA A 105 5.25 23.53 -2.07
N LEU A 106 4.68 22.39 -2.47
CA LEU A 106 4.80 21.87 -3.83
C LEU A 106 4.23 22.83 -4.88
N SER A 107 3.08 23.46 -4.61
CA SER A 107 2.51 24.45 -5.54
C SER A 107 3.43 25.66 -5.75
N TRP A 108 4.22 26.06 -4.73
CA TRP A 108 5.24 27.10 -4.88
C TRP A 108 6.42 26.66 -5.74
N LEU A 109 6.84 25.38 -5.65
CA LEU A 109 7.84 24.82 -6.56
C LEU A 109 7.34 24.83 -8.02
N ASP A 110 6.11 24.37 -8.25
CA ASP A 110 5.49 24.39 -9.58
C ASP A 110 5.44 25.81 -10.17
N SER A 111 5.39 26.83 -9.31
CA SER A 111 5.34 28.24 -9.71
C SER A 111 6.71 28.85 -9.99
N GLY A 112 7.80 28.07 -9.87
CA GLY A 112 9.16 28.58 -10.06
C GLY A 112 9.63 29.51 -8.94
N VAL A 113 9.06 29.43 -7.73
CA VAL A 113 9.44 30.27 -6.58
C VAL A 113 10.07 29.40 -5.48
N PRO A 114 11.29 28.85 -5.68
CA PRO A 114 11.87 27.86 -4.79
C PRO A 114 12.12 28.38 -3.36
N ALA A 115 12.45 29.67 -3.21
CA ALA A 115 12.63 30.27 -1.89
C ALA A 115 11.33 30.26 -1.04
N ALA A 116 10.18 30.49 -1.68
CA ALA A 116 8.88 30.41 -1.00
C ALA A 116 8.54 28.96 -0.64
N ALA A 117 8.79 28.02 -1.55
CA ALA A 117 8.58 26.60 -1.29
C ALA A 117 9.40 26.11 -0.08
N GLU A 118 10.69 26.46 -0.02
CA GLU A 118 11.58 26.13 1.11
C GLU A 118 11.09 26.75 2.42
N ALA A 119 10.63 28.00 2.39
CA ALA A 119 10.10 28.67 3.58
C ALA A 119 8.84 27.97 4.10
N VAL A 120 7.94 27.55 3.21
CA VAL A 120 6.70 26.83 3.57
C VAL A 120 6.99 25.40 4.05
N SER A 121 8.01 24.73 3.51
CA SER A 121 8.33 23.34 3.88
C SER A 121 9.14 23.21 5.17
N ARG A 122 9.79 24.28 5.65
CA ARG A 122 10.65 24.23 6.85
C ARG A 122 9.95 23.63 8.09
N PRO A 123 8.73 24.06 8.48
CA PRO A 123 8.04 23.48 9.64
C PRO A 123 7.73 21.98 9.48
N LEU A 124 7.63 21.49 8.24
CA LEU A 124 7.34 20.08 7.96
C LEU A 124 8.57 19.20 8.21
N VAL A 125 9.74 19.67 7.80
CA VAL A 125 11.03 18.97 7.99
C VAL A 125 11.40 18.90 9.47
N ASP A 126 11.09 19.95 10.22
CA ASP A 126 11.31 20.01 11.67
C ASP A 126 10.20 19.28 12.47
N GLY A 127 9.13 18.87 11.78
CA GLY A 127 7.99 18.13 12.35
C GLY A 127 8.28 16.64 12.58
N PRO A 128 7.32 15.92 13.19
CA PRO A 128 7.46 14.49 13.45
C PRO A 128 7.59 13.69 12.15
N PRO A 129 8.27 12.54 12.15
CA PRO A 129 8.35 11.66 10.96
C PRO A 129 6.98 11.27 10.43
N GLY A 130 6.86 11.13 9.11
CA GLY A 130 5.61 10.78 8.43
C GLY A 130 5.54 11.36 7.03
N VAL A 131 4.40 11.17 6.36
CA VAL A 131 4.21 11.60 4.96
C VAL A 131 4.45 13.10 4.77
N ALA A 132 3.95 13.93 5.69
CA ALA A 132 4.14 15.39 5.61
C ALA A 132 5.62 15.78 5.75
N ASN A 133 6.38 15.13 6.65
CA ASN A 133 7.82 15.34 6.82
C ASN A 133 8.61 14.89 5.58
N ASP A 134 8.28 13.72 5.03
CA ASP A 134 8.93 13.19 3.83
C ASP A 134 8.65 14.11 2.61
N LEU A 135 7.42 14.58 2.43
CA LEU A 135 7.07 15.56 1.38
C LEU A 135 7.74 16.92 1.64
N GLY A 136 7.81 17.38 2.89
CA GLY A 136 8.52 18.60 3.25
C GLY A 136 10.02 18.51 2.94
N THR A 137 10.62 17.35 3.19
CA THR A 137 12.03 17.06 2.87
C THR A 137 12.26 17.04 1.37
N LEU A 138 11.35 16.41 0.61
CA LEU A 138 11.36 16.43 -0.86
C LEU A 138 11.31 17.87 -1.40
N VAL A 139 10.38 18.69 -0.89
CA VAL A 139 10.23 20.08 -1.32
C VAL A 139 11.47 20.90 -0.98
N LYS A 140 12.02 20.75 0.23
CA LYS A 140 13.23 21.45 0.65
C LYS A 140 14.43 21.07 -0.23
N GLY A 141 14.59 19.78 -0.54
CA GLY A 141 15.65 19.30 -1.43
C GLY A 141 15.52 19.85 -2.85
N ALA A 142 14.32 19.80 -3.43
CA ALA A 142 14.04 20.37 -4.75
C ALA A 142 14.28 21.89 -4.79
N ALA A 143 13.85 22.62 -3.76
CA ALA A 143 14.11 24.05 -3.63
C ALA A 143 15.61 24.35 -3.50
N ALA A 144 16.35 23.60 -2.68
CA ALA A 144 17.79 23.76 -2.51
C ALA A 144 18.52 23.60 -3.85
N ARG A 145 18.18 22.57 -4.63
CA ARG A 145 18.75 22.36 -5.96
C ARG A 145 18.48 23.54 -6.90
N ARG A 146 17.22 23.99 -7.00
CA ARG A 146 16.83 25.12 -7.86
C ARG A 146 17.47 26.45 -7.44
N LEU A 147 17.95 26.55 -6.20
CA LEU A 147 18.72 27.66 -5.67
C LEU A 147 20.24 27.47 -5.84
N GLY A 148 20.69 26.48 -6.61
CA GLY A 148 22.10 26.20 -6.88
C GLY A 148 22.82 25.44 -5.76
N ARG A 149 22.11 24.92 -4.76
CA ARG A 149 22.68 24.16 -3.63
C ARG A 149 22.56 22.65 -3.88
N ALA A 150 23.20 22.19 -4.95
CA ALA A 150 23.10 20.80 -5.42
C ALA A 150 23.47 19.77 -4.34
N ARG A 151 24.59 20.00 -3.62
CA ARG A 151 25.06 19.10 -2.56
C ARG A 151 24.05 18.95 -1.42
N GLU A 152 23.50 20.06 -0.94
CA GLU A 152 22.47 20.05 0.10
C GLU A 152 21.21 19.31 -0.38
N ALA A 153 20.81 19.51 -1.63
CA ALA A 153 19.68 18.79 -2.21
C ALA A 153 19.92 17.28 -2.21
N ILE A 154 21.11 16.81 -2.59
CA ILE A 154 21.47 15.39 -2.57
C ILE A 154 21.35 14.82 -1.14
N ASP A 155 21.89 15.53 -0.15
CA ASP A 155 21.86 15.09 1.25
C ASP A 155 20.43 15.00 1.80
N LEU A 156 19.54 15.91 1.38
CA LEU A 156 18.12 15.90 1.75
C LEU A 156 17.32 14.82 1.03
N LEU A 157 17.56 14.61 -0.26
CA LEU A 157 16.73 13.74 -1.11
C LEU A 157 17.10 12.26 -0.99
N ARG A 158 18.39 11.95 -0.81
CA ARG A 158 18.87 10.56 -0.77
C ARG A 158 18.19 9.68 0.29
N PRO A 159 17.92 10.16 1.52
CA PRO A 159 17.19 9.38 2.54
C PRO A 159 15.74 9.04 2.17
N LEU A 160 15.15 9.70 1.17
CA LEU A 160 13.79 9.41 0.71
C LEU A 160 13.75 8.26 -0.30
N ILE A 161 14.90 7.84 -0.84
CA ILE A 161 14.99 6.74 -1.80
C ILE A 161 14.63 5.43 -1.09
N GLY A 162 13.62 4.73 -1.63
CA GLY A 162 13.11 3.49 -1.06
C GLY A 162 12.04 3.70 0.03
N LYS A 163 11.76 4.93 0.46
CA LYS A 163 10.61 5.22 1.32
C LYS A 163 9.30 5.12 0.55
N LEU A 164 8.23 4.81 1.27
CA LEU A 164 6.87 4.81 0.73
C LEU A 164 6.40 6.26 0.58
N LEU A 165 6.58 6.82 -0.61
CA LEU A 165 6.05 8.12 -1.00
C LEU A 165 4.74 7.96 -1.78
N ASP A 166 3.92 9.01 -1.72
CA ASP A 166 2.75 9.15 -2.59
C ASP A 166 3.14 8.95 -4.07
N PRO A 167 2.28 8.33 -4.90
CA PRO A 167 2.60 8.04 -6.30
C PRO A 167 3.10 9.25 -7.10
N PHE A 168 2.49 10.43 -6.90
CA PHE A 168 2.88 11.66 -7.60
C PHE A 168 4.27 12.19 -7.16
N ALA A 169 4.69 11.91 -5.93
CA ALA A 169 5.92 12.45 -5.35
C ALA A 169 7.16 11.67 -5.79
N ARG A 170 6.99 10.41 -6.19
CA ARG A 170 8.09 9.54 -6.60
C ARG A 170 8.76 9.99 -7.90
N PRO A 171 8.03 10.30 -9.00
CA PRO A 171 8.65 10.89 -10.18
C PRO A 171 9.40 12.19 -9.88
N LEU A 172 8.83 13.06 -9.06
CA LEU A 172 9.46 14.31 -8.64
C LEU A 172 10.76 14.06 -7.85
N LEU A 173 10.77 13.10 -6.92
CA LEU A 173 11.99 12.73 -6.18
C LEU A 173 13.09 12.28 -7.14
N TYR A 174 12.77 11.37 -8.07
CA TYR A 174 13.76 10.86 -9.01
C TYR A 174 14.27 11.94 -9.97
N GLU A 175 13.38 12.82 -10.45
CA GLU A 175 13.77 13.96 -11.28
C GLU A 175 14.73 14.89 -10.54
N GLU A 176 14.35 15.35 -9.35
CA GLU A 176 15.11 16.34 -8.59
C GLU A 176 16.43 15.76 -8.07
N ILE A 177 16.49 14.48 -7.68
CA ILE A 177 17.76 13.86 -7.25
C ILE A 177 18.70 13.63 -8.45
N THR A 178 18.18 13.19 -9.60
CA THR A 178 18.99 13.04 -10.81
C THR A 178 19.54 14.40 -11.25
N GLU A 179 18.70 15.44 -11.30
CA GLU A 179 19.16 16.79 -11.62
C GLU A 179 20.17 17.32 -10.61
N ALA A 180 19.99 17.05 -9.31
CA ALA A 180 20.94 17.49 -8.29
C ALA A 180 22.33 16.84 -8.47
N PHE A 181 22.39 15.55 -8.82
CA PHE A 181 23.68 14.91 -9.15
C PHE A 181 24.31 15.43 -10.44
N LEU A 182 23.50 15.81 -11.45
CA LEU A 182 24.01 16.49 -12.64
C LEU A 182 24.58 17.87 -12.30
N ASP A 183 23.88 18.63 -11.45
CA ASP A 183 24.31 19.95 -10.97
C ASP A 183 25.60 19.86 -10.13
N ASP A 184 25.80 18.76 -9.39
CA ASP A 184 27.04 18.44 -8.62
C ASP A 184 28.17 17.87 -9.50
N GLY A 185 27.92 17.63 -10.80
CA GLY A 185 28.89 17.03 -11.73
C GLY A 185 29.12 15.53 -11.54
N ASN A 186 28.28 14.85 -10.75
CA ASN A 186 28.39 13.43 -10.48
C ASN A 186 27.48 12.60 -11.41
N TYR A 187 27.93 12.47 -12.65
CA TYR A 187 27.13 11.92 -13.75
C TYR A 187 26.80 10.43 -13.62
N GLU A 188 27.64 9.63 -12.97
CA GLU A 188 27.42 8.18 -12.87
C GLU A 188 26.23 7.86 -11.94
N GLU A 189 26.16 8.55 -10.81
CA GLU A 189 25.04 8.51 -9.88
C GLU A 189 23.78 9.09 -10.53
N ALA A 190 23.89 10.20 -11.25
CA ALA A 190 22.75 10.75 -12.00
C ALA A 190 22.15 9.71 -12.96
N LEU A 191 22.99 8.98 -13.69
CA LEU A 191 22.57 7.89 -14.59
C LEU A 191 21.95 6.71 -13.84
N ALA A 192 22.47 6.36 -12.66
CA ALA A 192 21.89 5.32 -11.81
C ALA A 192 20.48 5.69 -11.33
N TYR A 193 20.27 6.93 -10.88
CA TYR A 193 18.95 7.42 -10.46
C TYR A 193 17.98 7.59 -11.64
N ALA A 194 18.47 8.03 -12.81
CA ALA A 194 17.67 8.10 -14.04
C ALA A 194 17.18 6.71 -14.47
N GLU A 195 18.00 5.67 -14.28
CA GLU A 195 17.59 4.29 -14.53
C GLU A 195 16.57 3.78 -13.50
N GLY A 196 16.75 4.13 -12.22
CA GLY A 196 15.75 3.91 -11.19
C GLY A 196 14.40 4.56 -11.53
N TRP A 197 14.44 5.78 -12.08
CA TRP A 197 13.27 6.52 -12.52
C TRP A 197 12.51 5.77 -13.62
N LEU A 198 13.19 5.34 -14.69
CA LEU A 198 12.60 4.55 -15.78
C LEU A 198 11.97 3.25 -15.28
N ARG A 199 12.64 2.55 -14.36
CA ARG A 199 12.15 1.28 -13.79
C ARG A 199 10.94 1.48 -12.89
N SER A 200 10.84 2.64 -12.23
CA SER A 200 9.73 2.98 -11.35
C SER A 200 8.44 3.36 -12.09
N ALA A 201 8.54 3.78 -13.35
CA ALA A 201 7.41 4.23 -14.15
C ALA A 201 6.37 3.12 -14.37
N THR A 202 5.09 3.51 -14.33
CA THR A 202 3.96 2.64 -14.69
C THR A 202 3.66 2.72 -16.19
N GLY A 203 2.82 1.83 -16.72
CA GLY A 203 2.54 1.77 -18.16
C GLY A 203 2.00 3.07 -18.76
N ALA A 204 1.15 3.80 -18.02
CA ALA A 204 0.59 5.07 -18.46
C ALA A 204 1.65 6.19 -18.49
N GLU A 205 2.52 6.24 -17.49
CA GLU A 205 3.53 7.32 -17.32
C GLU A 205 4.81 7.06 -18.13
N LYS A 206 5.01 5.82 -18.59
CA LYS A 206 6.30 5.39 -19.17
C LYS A 206 6.78 6.28 -20.32
N LYS A 207 5.86 6.73 -21.17
CA LYS A 207 6.18 7.63 -22.29
C LYS A 207 6.69 8.99 -21.80
N GLU A 208 6.03 9.55 -20.78
CA GLU A 208 6.37 10.85 -20.22
C GLU A 208 7.68 10.79 -19.44
N VAL A 209 7.86 9.77 -18.59
CA VAL A 209 9.09 9.54 -17.84
C VAL A 209 10.28 9.30 -18.80
N ARG A 210 10.10 8.54 -19.87
CA ARG A 210 11.13 8.36 -20.89
C ARG A 210 11.53 9.69 -21.53
N ALA A 211 10.56 10.55 -21.86
CA ALA A 211 10.82 11.86 -22.43
C ALA A 211 11.53 12.79 -21.43
N ALA A 212 11.14 12.75 -20.15
CA ALA A 212 11.75 13.52 -19.08
C ALA A 212 13.20 13.09 -18.82
N VAL A 213 13.46 11.79 -18.67
CA VAL A 213 14.80 11.23 -18.52
C VAL A 213 15.68 11.59 -19.72
N ALA A 214 15.18 11.43 -20.96
CA ALA A 214 15.92 11.81 -22.15
C ALA A 214 16.25 13.31 -22.16
N ARG A 215 15.35 14.18 -21.69
CA ARG A 215 15.59 15.61 -21.56
C ARG A 215 16.66 15.94 -20.53
N VAL A 216 16.61 15.31 -19.37
CA VAL A 216 17.55 15.52 -18.26
C VAL A 216 18.97 15.05 -18.66
N LEU A 217 19.08 13.89 -19.29
CA LEU A 217 20.37 13.31 -19.69
C LEU A 217 21.07 14.04 -20.84
N ARG A 218 20.40 14.95 -21.57
CA ARG A 218 21.07 15.84 -22.54
C ARG A 218 22.11 16.77 -21.90
N ARG A 219 22.07 16.94 -20.58
CA ARG A 219 23.03 17.76 -19.83
C ARG A 219 24.32 17.00 -19.49
N VAL A 220 24.34 15.68 -19.67
CA VAL A 220 25.54 14.86 -19.42
C VAL A 220 26.55 15.11 -20.56
N PRO A 221 27.84 15.37 -20.26
CA PRO A 221 28.84 15.53 -21.29
C PRO A 221 28.96 14.29 -22.18
N GLU A 222 29.07 14.50 -23.49
CA GLU A 222 29.15 13.42 -24.50
C GLU A 222 30.25 12.40 -24.18
N ALA A 223 31.43 12.87 -23.77
CA ALA A 223 32.55 12.00 -23.39
C ALA A 223 32.21 11.03 -22.23
N VAL A 224 31.32 11.44 -21.31
CA VAL A 224 30.84 10.57 -20.23
C VAL A 224 29.84 9.56 -20.78
N LEU A 225 28.93 9.97 -21.66
CA LEU A 225 27.94 9.06 -22.28
C LEU A 225 28.63 7.97 -23.11
N ILE A 226 29.64 8.34 -23.92
CA ILE A 226 30.45 7.39 -24.70
C ILE A 226 31.13 6.38 -23.76
N ARG A 227 31.82 6.85 -22.72
CA ARG A 227 32.49 5.97 -21.75
C ARG A 227 31.52 5.00 -21.05
N VAL A 228 30.33 5.49 -20.69
CA VAL A 228 29.31 4.66 -20.05
C VAL A 228 28.79 3.59 -21.01
N LEU A 229 28.54 3.94 -22.28
CA LEU A 229 28.10 2.97 -23.30
C LEU A 229 29.17 1.91 -23.59
N GLU A 230 30.44 2.30 -23.67
CA GLU A 230 31.57 1.37 -23.84
C GLU A 230 31.69 0.42 -22.65
N THR A 231 31.61 0.95 -21.42
CA THR A 231 31.66 0.15 -20.19
C THR A 231 30.48 -0.82 -20.11
N ASP A 232 29.28 -0.37 -20.48
CA ASP A 232 28.06 -1.18 -20.50
C ASP A 232 28.09 -2.28 -21.56
N ALA A 233 28.73 -2.04 -22.71
CA ALA A 233 28.93 -3.06 -23.75
C ALA A 233 29.83 -4.21 -23.27
N LEU A 234 30.84 -3.90 -22.46
CA LEU A 234 31.78 -4.86 -21.86
C LEU A 234 31.22 -5.58 -20.63
N ALA A 235 30.17 -5.04 -20.00
CA ALA A 235 29.56 -5.63 -18.81
C ALA A 235 28.83 -6.96 -19.13
N PRO A 236 28.81 -7.92 -18.17
CA PRO A 236 28.03 -9.14 -18.32
C PRO A 236 26.52 -8.82 -18.37
N PRO A 237 25.69 -9.65 -19.05
CA PRO A 237 24.29 -9.34 -19.33
C PRO A 237 23.45 -8.88 -18.13
N GLU A 238 23.70 -9.43 -16.94
CA GLU A 238 23.03 -9.11 -15.68
C GLU A 238 23.43 -7.75 -15.08
N ALA A 239 24.61 -7.24 -15.41
CA ALA A 239 25.11 -5.94 -14.96
C ALA A 239 24.83 -4.82 -15.98
N ARG A 240 24.34 -5.18 -17.18
CA ARG A 240 24.00 -4.20 -18.22
C ARG A 240 22.82 -3.33 -17.80
N ARG A 241 22.87 -2.08 -18.25
CA ARG A 241 21.75 -1.15 -18.16
C ARG A 241 20.57 -1.66 -18.95
N SER A 242 19.38 -1.26 -18.50
CA SER A 242 18.13 -1.62 -19.18
C SER A 242 18.19 -1.25 -20.67
N PRO A 243 17.56 -2.05 -21.56
CA PRO A 243 17.51 -1.76 -22.99
C PRO A 243 17.02 -0.34 -23.30
N GLU A 244 16.06 0.15 -22.51
CA GLU A 244 15.49 1.48 -22.65
C GLU A 244 16.48 2.59 -22.30
N MET A 245 17.25 2.43 -21.21
CA MET A 245 18.31 3.39 -20.87
C MET A 245 19.37 3.44 -21.98
N ARG A 246 19.82 2.28 -22.49
CA ARG A 246 20.80 2.24 -23.59
C ARG A 246 20.34 3.00 -24.84
N VAL A 247 19.07 2.87 -25.22
CA VAL A 247 18.49 3.63 -26.34
C VAL A 247 18.49 5.13 -26.07
N ILE A 248 18.17 5.57 -24.85
CA ILE A 248 18.20 6.99 -24.48
C ILE A 248 19.63 7.54 -24.53
N LEU A 249 20.61 6.79 -24.02
CA LEU A 249 22.02 7.18 -24.02
C LEU A 249 22.59 7.27 -25.44
N ALA A 250 22.32 6.28 -26.28
CA ALA A 250 22.75 6.31 -27.69
C ALA A 250 22.18 7.53 -28.42
N ALA A 251 20.87 7.78 -28.29
CA ALA A 251 20.22 8.94 -28.90
C ALA A 251 20.73 10.29 -28.34
N ALA A 252 21.26 10.32 -27.11
CA ALA A 252 21.87 11.52 -26.54
C ALA A 252 23.27 11.79 -27.14
N VAL A 253 24.06 10.76 -27.39
CA VAL A 253 25.37 10.85 -28.08
C VAL A 253 25.18 11.30 -29.52
N ASP A 254 24.26 10.68 -30.27
CA ASP A 254 24.01 11.02 -31.68
C ASP A 254 23.62 12.50 -31.87
N LYS A 255 22.87 13.07 -30.92
CA LYS A 255 22.45 14.48 -30.95
C LYS A 255 23.55 15.46 -30.53
N SER A 256 24.58 15.02 -29.82
CA SER A 256 25.70 15.88 -29.44
C SER A 256 26.75 16.01 -30.56
N GLY A 257 26.86 14.98 -31.41
CA GLY A 257 27.80 14.94 -32.54
C GLY A 257 27.38 15.63 -33.85
N GLY A 258 26.15 16.16 -33.97
CA GLY A 258 25.65 16.71 -35.25
C GLY A 258 24.55 17.76 -35.12
N GLY A 259 24.75 18.91 -35.77
CA GLY A 259 23.76 19.96 -35.89
C GLY A 259 22.51 19.55 -36.67
N THR A 260 21.38 20.16 -36.29
CA THR A 260 20.02 20.08 -36.88
C THR A 260 19.38 18.69 -36.98
N ALA A 261 18.22 18.61 -36.31
CA ALA A 261 17.45 17.41 -36.05
C ALA A 261 16.85 16.75 -37.29
N GLU A 262 16.98 15.43 -37.37
CA GLU A 262 16.00 14.55 -37.99
C GLU A 262 15.76 13.35 -37.06
N GLU A 263 14.49 13.02 -36.82
CA GLU A 263 14.04 11.93 -35.94
C GLU A 263 14.35 10.56 -36.57
N PRO A 264 15.01 9.60 -35.89
CA PRO A 264 15.12 8.26 -36.42
C PRO A 264 13.94 7.38 -35.98
N SER A 265 13.19 6.96 -36.99
CA SER A 265 12.22 5.85 -36.97
C SER A 265 12.92 4.51 -36.75
N ALA A 266 12.16 3.55 -36.20
CA ALA A 266 12.61 2.24 -35.76
C ALA A 266 13.03 1.25 -36.87
N ALA A 267 13.85 0.28 -36.44
CA ALA A 267 13.93 -1.15 -36.83
C ALA A 267 15.29 -1.65 -37.39
N PRO A 268 15.62 -2.95 -37.19
CA PRO A 268 16.98 -3.44 -37.00
C PRO A 268 17.57 -4.14 -38.24
N THR A 269 18.90 -4.27 -38.28
CA THR A 269 19.56 -5.26 -39.15
C THR A 269 20.79 -5.85 -38.48
N ASP A 270 20.85 -7.18 -38.57
CA ASP A 270 21.89 -8.08 -38.13
C ASP A 270 23.24 -7.88 -38.85
N GLY A 271 24.30 -8.33 -38.16
CA GLY A 271 25.38 -9.11 -38.79
C GLY A 271 26.58 -8.34 -39.34
N GLY A 272 27.73 -8.47 -38.69
CA GLY A 272 29.00 -8.03 -39.27
C GLY A 272 30.20 -8.15 -38.34
N THR A 273 30.76 -9.36 -38.25
CA THR A 273 32.08 -9.63 -37.67
C THR A 273 33.20 -9.00 -38.50
N THR A 274 34.13 -8.27 -37.86
CA THR A 274 35.56 -8.30 -38.22
C THR A 274 36.43 -8.05 -36.99
N ALA A 275 37.35 -8.98 -36.77
CA ALA A 275 38.40 -8.91 -35.77
C ALA A 275 39.51 -7.95 -36.19
N ALA A 276 40.07 -7.21 -35.23
CA ALA A 276 41.43 -6.70 -35.31
C ALA A 276 42.06 -6.74 -33.91
N LYS A 277 43.25 -7.33 -33.86
CA LYS A 277 44.06 -7.71 -32.71
C LYS A 277 45.13 -6.64 -32.51
N ALA A 278 45.26 -6.06 -31.32
CA ALA A 278 46.45 -5.32 -30.91
C ALA A 278 46.60 -5.29 -29.38
N ASP A 279 47.56 -6.09 -28.94
CA ASP A 279 48.46 -6.01 -27.79
C ASP A 279 48.01 -5.50 -26.42
N ALA A 280 48.27 -6.38 -25.45
CA ALA A 280 48.04 -6.23 -24.02
C ALA A 280 49.01 -5.23 -23.36
N ALA A 281 48.45 -4.34 -22.55
CA ALA A 281 49.11 -3.70 -21.42
C ALA A 281 48.36 -4.13 -20.13
N PRO A 282 49.04 -4.23 -18.98
CA PRO A 282 48.54 -4.97 -17.83
C PRO A 282 47.36 -4.26 -17.16
N THR A 283 46.30 -5.05 -16.96
CA THR A 283 45.06 -4.74 -16.25
C THR A 283 45.33 -4.22 -14.82
N PRO A 284 44.84 -3.04 -14.42
CA PRO A 284 44.60 -2.77 -13.01
C PRO A 284 43.36 -3.56 -12.60
N ALA A 285 43.48 -4.38 -11.55
CA ALA A 285 42.39 -5.19 -11.04
C ALA A 285 41.12 -4.33 -10.82
N PRO A 286 39.96 -4.72 -11.39
CA PRO A 286 38.73 -4.00 -11.12
C PRO A 286 38.39 -4.14 -9.63
N MET A 287 38.27 -3.01 -8.96
CA MET A 287 37.60 -2.96 -7.66
C MET A 287 36.18 -3.51 -7.85
N PRO A 288 35.69 -4.39 -6.95
CA PRO A 288 34.33 -4.88 -7.04
C PRO A 288 33.37 -3.70 -6.79
N ILE A 289 32.67 -3.27 -7.83
CA ILE A 289 31.51 -2.41 -7.72
C ILE A 289 30.39 -3.27 -7.12
N PRO A 290 29.86 -2.96 -5.94
CA PRO A 290 28.74 -3.69 -5.40
C PRO A 290 27.46 -3.20 -6.10
N THR A 291 27.09 -3.84 -7.22
CA THR A 291 25.69 -3.86 -7.65
C THR A 291 24.94 -4.82 -6.73
N THR A 292 24.72 -4.39 -5.48
CA THR A 292 23.98 -5.20 -4.52
C THR A 292 22.51 -5.17 -4.94
N PHE A 293 22.10 -6.15 -5.76
CA PHE A 293 20.73 -6.63 -5.71
C PHE A 293 20.47 -6.96 -4.24
N LEU A 294 19.62 -6.19 -3.57
CA LEU A 294 19.30 -6.46 -2.18
C LEU A 294 18.79 -7.90 -2.11
N PRO A 295 19.46 -8.79 -1.34
CA PRO A 295 19.07 -10.19 -1.29
C PRO A 295 17.65 -10.30 -0.75
N VAL A 296 16.83 -11.14 -1.38
CA VAL A 296 15.51 -11.51 -0.84
C VAL A 296 15.74 -12.05 0.57
N ARG A 297 14.97 -11.54 1.53
CA ARG A 297 15.08 -11.94 2.94
C ARG A 297 13.74 -12.48 3.44
N PHE A 298 13.78 -13.12 4.58
CA PHE A 298 12.59 -13.47 5.37
C PHE A 298 12.76 -12.81 6.74
N ASP A 299 11.75 -12.06 7.14
CA ASP A 299 11.64 -11.42 8.44
C ASP A 299 10.27 -11.79 9.05
N PRO A 300 10.26 -12.60 10.12
CA PRO A 300 9.02 -13.03 10.76
C PRO A 300 8.26 -11.88 11.43
N LYS A 301 8.87 -10.70 11.58
CA LYS A 301 8.17 -9.52 12.08
C LYS A 301 7.44 -8.73 10.99
N THR A 302 7.70 -9.00 9.72
CA THR A 302 7.13 -8.22 8.62
C THR A 302 5.92 -8.92 8.01
N ILE A 303 4.77 -8.24 8.03
CA ILE A 303 3.55 -8.62 7.32
C ILE A 303 3.41 -7.67 6.13
N ALA A 304 3.31 -8.19 4.91
CA ALA A 304 3.02 -7.36 3.75
C ALA A 304 1.52 -7.39 3.43
N LEU A 305 0.93 -6.23 3.22
CA LEU A 305 -0.45 -6.05 2.79
C LEU A 305 -0.47 -5.44 1.38
N ILE A 306 -0.88 -6.24 0.40
CA ILE A 306 -0.99 -5.85 -1.00
C ILE A 306 -2.46 -5.50 -1.28
N VAL A 307 -2.73 -4.22 -1.52
CA VAL A 307 -4.08 -3.71 -1.79
C VAL A 307 -4.06 -2.63 -2.88
N PRO A 308 -5.15 -2.43 -3.62
CA PRO A 308 -5.20 -1.48 -4.73
C PRO A 308 -5.54 -0.06 -4.25
N THR A 309 -4.60 0.63 -3.60
CA THR A 309 -4.87 1.96 -3.01
C THR A 309 -4.98 3.07 -4.06
N SER A 310 -4.33 2.92 -5.22
CA SER A 310 -4.45 3.87 -6.34
C SER A 310 -5.49 3.48 -7.39
N ALA A 311 -6.12 2.31 -7.29
CA ALA A 311 -7.11 1.87 -8.28
C ALA A 311 -8.44 2.60 -8.09
N ASN A 312 -8.97 3.12 -9.20
CA ASN A 312 -10.28 3.75 -9.24
C ASN A 312 -11.36 2.76 -8.79
N GLY A 313 -12.21 3.20 -7.86
CA GLY A 313 -13.34 2.41 -7.34
C GLY A 313 -13.04 1.54 -6.12
N TYR A 314 -11.76 1.28 -5.80
CA TYR A 314 -11.40 0.39 -4.67
C TYR A 314 -10.74 1.08 -3.47
N GLY A 315 -10.39 2.36 -3.59
CA GLY A 315 -9.69 3.10 -2.52
C GLY A 315 -10.38 3.03 -1.15
N ALA A 316 -11.71 3.02 -1.09
CA ALA A 316 -12.46 2.89 0.17
C ALA A 316 -12.29 1.50 0.80
N SER A 317 -12.48 0.43 0.03
CA SER A 317 -12.30 -0.94 0.49
C SER A 317 -10.84 -1.21 0.86
N ALA A 318 -9.89 -0.73 0.06
CA ALA A 318 -8.46 -0.85 0.36
C ALA A 318 -8.11 -0.14 1.67
N SER A 319 -8.61 1.08 1.89
CA SER A 319 -8.41 1.84 3.13
C SER A 319 -9.03 1.13 4.35
N ALA A 320 -10.21 0.53 4.18
CA ALA A 320 -10.87 -0.24 5.24
C ALA A 320 -10.05 -1.47 5.66
N VAL A 321 -9.51 -2.21 4.69
CA VAL A 321 -8.60 -3.34 4.94
C VAL A 321 -7.34 -2.86 5.67
N VAL A 322 -6.68 -1.81 5.16
CA VAL A 322 -5.44 -1.27 5.74
C VAL A 322 -5.64 -0.84 7.18
N ARG A 323 -6.70 -0.06 7.47
CA ARG A 323 -7.00 0.42 8.82
C ARG A 323 -7.19 -0.73 9.80
N ALA A 324 -8.01 -1.70 9.43
CA ALA A 324 -8.32 -2.84 10.30
C ALA A 324 -7.12 -3.77 10.49
N ALA A 325 -6.31 -3.99 9.44
CA ALA A 325 -5.08 -4.76 9.55
C ALA A 325 -4.04 -4.05 10.44
N ALA A 326 -3.90 -2.73 10.31
CA ALA A 326 -3.01 -1.92 11.13
C ALA A 326 -3.40 -1.94 12.61
N ALA A 327 -4.70 -1.91 12.92
CA ALA A 327 -5.20 -2.00 14.29
C ALA A 327 -4.78 -3.32 15.01
N VAL A 328 -4.55 -4.39 14.24
CA VAL A 328 -4.09 -5.69 14.77
C VAL A 328 -2.56 -5.80 14.76
N ALA A 329 -1.92 -5.47 13.64
CA ALA A 329 -0.48 -5.67 13.47
C ALA A 329 0.37 -4.66 14.25
N SER A 330 -0.16 -3.46 14.50
CA SER A 330 0.56 -2.37 15.17
C SER A 330 -0.35 -1.62 16.16
N PRO A 331 -0.75 -2.26 17.28
CA PRO A 331 -1.66 -1.66 18.26
C PRO A 331 -1.12 -0.35 18.88
N SER A 332 0.20 -0.16 18.86
CA SER A 332 0.92 1.05 19.26
C SER A 332 0.60 2.28 18.37
N LEU A 333 0.32 2.05 17.07
CA LEU A 333 -0.17 3.08 16.15
C LEU A 333 -1.62 3.45 16.44
N ALA A 334 -2.46 2.49 16.83
CA ALA A 334 -3.86 2.71 17.19
C ALA A 334 -4.02 3.49 18.50
N THR A 335 -3.14 3.26 19.47
CA THR A 335 -3.13 4.01 20.75
C THR A 335 -2.50 5.40 20.64
N SER A 336 -1.57 5.62 19.69
CA SER A 336 -0.98 6.95 19.47
C SER A 336 -1.93 7.93 18.76
N LEU A 337 -3.06 7.45 18.23
CA LEU A 337 -4.20 8.29 17.79
C LEU A 337 -4.98 8.90 18.96
N HIS A 338 -4.73 8.45 20.20
CA HIS A 338 -5.42 8.92 21.39
C HIS A 338 -4.41 9.52 22.36
N GLY A 339 -4.43 10.86 22.48
CA GLY A 339 -3.73 11.59 23.52
C GLY A 339 -4.38 11.43 24.90
N ASP A 340 -4.67 10.20 25.33
CA ASP A 340 -5.20 9.96 26.67
C ASP A 340 -4.58 8.72 27.32
N ALA A 341 -3.85 8.97 28.40
CA ALA A 341 -3.26 7.95 29.26
C ALA A 341 -4.35 7.43 30.20
N GLY A 342 -4.92 6.25 29.91
CA GLY A 342 -5.96 5.69 30.77
C GLY A 342 -6.27 4.21 30.59
N VAL A 343 -5.69 3.41 31.49
CA VAL A 343 -6.17 2.10 31.99
C VAL A 343 -6.05 0.89 31.06
N GLY A 344 -5.06 0.05 31.37
CA GLY A 344 -4.83 -1.24 30.75
C GLY A 344 -5.95 -2.25 31.03
N LEU A 345 -6.40 -2.88 29.95
CA LEU A 345 -7.14 -4.14 29.97
C LEU A 345 -6.24 -5.19 29.32
N GLY A 346 -6.03 -6.32 30.01
CA GLY A 346 -5.05 -7.36 29.69
C GLY A 346 -5.17 -7.98 28.31
N ALA A 347 -4.57 -7.33 27.31
CA ALA A 347 -4.29 -7.92 26.01
C ALA A 347 -3.00 -8.77 26.10
N PRO A 348 -2.97 -9.96 25.47
CA PRO A 348 -1.74 -10.76 25.38
C PRO A 348 -0.67 -9.95 24.65
N VAL A 349 0.59 -10.10 25.10
CA VAL A 349 1.82 -9.47 24.58
C VAL A 349 1.67 -9.00 23.13
N ALA A 350 1.55 -7.69 22.93
CA ALA A 350 1.46 -7.08 21.60
C ALA A 350 2.73 -7.48 20.82
N LEU A 351 2.56 -8.37 19.83
CA LEU A 351 3.61 -8.65 18.87
C LEU A 351 3.70 -7.41 17.97
N ASP A 352 4.75 -6.60 18.15
CA ASP A 352 5.08 -5.49 17.25
C ASP A 352 5.46 -6.06 15.87
N HIS A 353 4.45 -6.38 15.07
CA HIS A 353 4.64 -6.70 13.66
C HIS A 353 4.74 -5.40 12.86
N ARG A 354 5.68 -5.35 11.93
CA ARG A 354 5.76 -4.28 10.93
C ARG A 354 4.78 -4.59 9.81
N LEU A 355 3.79 -3.73 9.61
CA LEU A 355 2.88 -3.81 8.47
C LEU A 355 3.45 -2.99 7.30
N ALA A 356 3.82 -3.66 6.21
CA ALA A 356 4.23 -3.03 4.96
C ALA A 356 3.03 -2.98 4.00
N VAL A 357 2.49 -1.78 3.76
CA VAL A 357 1.37 -1.59 2.82
C VAL A 357 1.93 -1.29 1.43
N LEU A 358 1.51 -2.11 0.45
CA LEU A 358 2.03 -2.08 -0.91
C LEU A 358 0.87 -1.95 -1.88
N ASP A 359 0.98 -0.97 -2.79
CA ASP A 359 -0.06 -0.70 -3.78
C ASP A 359 0.08 -1.62 -4.99
N SER A 360 -1.00 -2.34 -5.31
CA SER A 360 -1.10 -3.18 -6.50
C SER A 360 -1.64 -2.44 -7.73
N ALA A 361 -2.13 -1.21 -7.55
CA ALA A 361 -2.92 -0.47 -8.55
C ALA A 361 -4.12 -1.25 -9.13
N GLY A 362 -4.54 -2.35 -8.51
CA GLY A 362 -5.63 -3.20 -8.99
C GLY A 362 -5.32 -3.98 -10.28
N THR A 363 -4.05 -4.12 -10.65
CA THR A 363 -3.65 -4.80 -11.90
C THR A 363 -2.75 -5.99 -11.64
N THR A 364 -2.76 -7.00 -12.53
CA THR A 364 -1.85 -8.15 -12.46
C THR A 364 -0.39 -7.73 -12.36
N LEU A 365 0.06 -6.76 -13.18
CA LEU A 365 1.44 -6.27 -13.16
C LEU A 365 1.76 -5.57 -11.84
N GLY A 366 0.84 -4.75 -11.31
CA GLY A 366 1.04 -4.08 -10.04
C GLY A 366 1.03 -5.07 -8.87
N THR A 367 0.21 -6.11 -8.89
CA THR A 367 0.28 -7.22 -7.91
C THR A 367 1.64 -7.93 -7.96
N THR A 368 2.19 -8.20 -9.16
CA THR A 368 3.53 -8.79 -9.29
C THR A 368 4.60 -7.87 -8.69
N ARG A 369 4.58 -6.58 -9.03
CA ARG A 369 5.54 -5.59 -8.49
C ARG A 369 5.43 -5.44 -6.97
N ALA A 370 4.21 -5.42 -6.44
CA ALA A 370 3.96 -5.37 -5.01
C ALA A 370 4.47 -6.63 -4.30
N LEU A 371 4.30 -7.81 -4.89
CA LEU A 371 4.85 -9.05 -4.33
C LEU A 371 6.39 -9.06 -4.37
N ASP A 372 7.00 -8.59 -5.46
CA ASP A 372 8.46 -8.44 -5.53
C ASP A 372 8.96 -7.49 -4.44
N ALA A 373 8.25 -6.39 -4.17
CA ALA A 373 8.57 -5.47 -3.09
C ALA A 373 8.40 -6.11 -1.71
N ALA A 374 7.33 -6.89 -1.51
CA ALA A 374 7.09 -7.63 -0.26
C ALA A 374 8.24 -8.61 0.05
N GLU A 375 8.73 -9.34 -0.97
CA GLU A 375 9.86 -10.25 -0.82
C GLU A 375 11.16 -9.51 -0.50
N ARG A 376 11.38 -8.33 -1.09
CA ARG A 376 12.55 -7.48 -0.75
C ARG A 376 12.48 -6.92 0.67
N GLU A 377 11.29 -6.52 1.11
CA GLU A 377 11.06 -6.06 2.49
C GLU A 377 11.24 -7.19 3.50
N GLY A 378 11.09 -8.44 3.06
CA GLY A 378 11.25 -9.62 3.88
C GLY A 378 9.96 -10.18 4.44
N ALA A 379 8.83 -9.99 3.78
CA ALA A 379 7.53 -10.38 4.31
C ALA A 379 7.49 -11.87 4.71
N GLY A 380 7.15 -12.14 5.98
CA GLY A 380 6.93 -13.49 6.48
C GLY A 380 5.59 -14.06 6.04
N VAL A 381 4.57 -13.20 5.96
CA VAL A 381 3.24 -13.50 5.40
C VAL A 381 2.82 -12.34 4.50
N VAL A 382 2.19 -12.68 3.37
CA VAL A 382 1.56 -11.73 2.46
C VAL A 382 0.04 -11.81 2.60
N ILE A 383 -0.62 -10.67 2.74
CA ILE A 383 -2.07 -10.51 2.73
C ILE A 383 -2.44 -9.75 1.46
N GLY A 384 -3.47 -10.17 0.74
CA GLY A 384 -3.95 -9.43 -0.43
C GLY A 384 -5.12 -10.09 -1.14
N GLY A 385 -5.35 -9.75 -2.40
CA GLY A 385 -6.47 -10.29 -3.17
C GLY A 385 -7.79 -9.63 -2.79
N LEU A 386 -7.84 -8.30 -2.87
CA LEU A 386 -9.08 -7.54 -2.67
C LEU A 386 -9.99 -7.69 -3.90
N THR A 387 -9.40 -7.67 -5.08
CA THR A 387 -10.09 -7.91 -6.36
C THR A 387 -9.90 -9.34 -6.86
N GLU A 388 -10.77 -9.77 -7.78
CA GLU A 388 -10.69 -11.08 -8.41
C GLU A 388 -9.36 -11.30 -9.17
N ALA A 389 -8.91 -10.27 -9.89
CA ALA A 389 -7.67 -10.27 -10.64
C ALA A 389 -6.45 -10.37 -9.71
N GLU A 390 -6.45 -9.62 -8.60
CA GLU A 390 -5.39 -9.72 -7.59
C GLU A 390 -5.39 -11.07 -6.91
N SER A 391 -6.55 -11.61 -6.49
CA SER A 391 -6.64 -12.92 -5.83
C SER A 391 -6.09 -14.02 -6.72
N SER A 392 -6.47 -14.04 -7.99
CA SER A 392 -6.00 -15.04 -8.96
C SER A 392 -4.49 -14.90 -9.23
N THR A 393 -4.02 -13.66 -9.44
CA THR A 393 -2.60 -13.38 -9.69
C THR A 393 -1.74 -13.75 -8.47
N LEU A 394 -2.16 -13.32 -7.28
CA LEU A 394 -1.44 -13.54 -6.04
C LEU A 394 -1.43 -15.02 -5.65
N ALA A 395 -2.53 -15.75 -5.84
CA ALA A 395 -2.57 -17.20 -5.65
C ALA A 395 -1.54 -17.91 -6.54
N SER A 396 -1.49 -17.56 -7.83
CA SER A 396 -0.56 -18.16 -8.79
C SER A 396 0.90 -17.87 -8.42
N LEU A 397 1.24 -16.61 -8.15
CA LEU A 397 2.61 -16.22 -7.77
C LEU A 397 3.01 -16.80 -6.42
N ALA A 398 2.10 -16.83 -5.45
CA ALA A 398 2.34 -17.46 -4.15
C ALA A 398 2.69 -18.94 -4.34
N GLN A 399 1.94 -19.68 -5.16
CA GLN A 399 2.21 -21.09 -5.47
C GLN A 399 3.61 -21.29 -6.06
N GLN A 400 3.93 -20.51 -7.09
CA GLN A 400 5.19 -20.60 -7.81
C GLN A 400 6.39 -20.29 -6.89
N ARG A 401 6.26 -19.30 -6.01
CA ARG A 401 7.36 -18.81 -5.16
C ARG A 401 7.35 -19.36 -3.73
N ARG A 402 6.36 -20.21 -3.40
CA ARG A 402 6.12 -20.79 -2.07
C ARG A 402 5.99 -19.75 -0.96
N ILE A 403 5.30 -18.65 -1.23
CA ILE A 403 5.12 -17.54 -0.26
C ILE A 403 3.85 -17.78 0.55
N PRO A 404 3.92 -17.86 1.90
CA PRO A 404 2.74 -17.98 2.75
C PRO A 404 1.81 -16.78 2.57
N THR A 405 0.59 -17.04 2.10
CA THR A 405 -0.32 -15.98 1.66
C THR A 405 -1.73 -16.13 2.26
N ILE A 406 -2.35 -15.01 2.63
CA ILE A 406 -3.76 -14.92 3.00
C ILE A 406 -4.48 -14.13 1.91
N LEU A 407 -5.45 -14.76 1.26
CA LEU A 407 -6.31 -14.10 0.28
C LEU A 407 -7.58 -13.60 0.96
N LEU A 408 -7.85 -12.31 0.83
CA LEU A 408 -9.07 -11.67 1.33
C LEU A 408 -10.30 -12.18 0.58
N ARG A 409 -10.15 -12.53 -0.70
CA ARG A 409 -11.18 -13.14 -1.55
C ARG A 409 -10.67 -14.42 -2.20
N ARG A 410 -11.50 -15.47 -2.26
CA ARG A 410 -11.20 -16.68 -3.02
C ARG A 410 -11.21 -16.38 -4.53
N PRO A 411 -10.19 -16.83 -5.30
CA PRO A 411 -10.26 -16.73 -6.76
C PRO A 411 -11.35 -17.66 -7.29
N SER A 412 -12.21 -17.17 -8.17
CA SER A 412 -13.23 -17.92 -8.91
C SER A 412 -12.61 -19.06 -9.72
N ALA A 413 -11.40 -18.85 -10.26
CA ALA A 413 -10.61 -19.85 -10.96
C ALA A 413 -9.25 -20.01 -10.25
N PRO A 414 -9.16 -20.85 -9.20
CA PRO A 414 -7.89 -21.07 -8.53
C PRO A 414 -6.86 -21.69 -9.50
N PRO A 415 -5.56 -21.38 -9.35
CA PRO A 415 -4.53 -21.95 -10.21
C PRO A 415 -4.47 -23.47 -10.03
N ALA A 416 -4.28 -24.20 -11.13
CA ALA A 416 -4.15 -25.64 -11.11
C ALA A 416 -2.94 -26.06 -10.26
N LEU A 417 -3.14 -27.00 -9.35
CA LEU A 417 -2.08 -27.58 -8.52
C LEU A 417 -1.59 -28.88 -9.17
N ALA A 418 -0.27 -29.11 -9.15
CA ALA A 418 0.26 -30.39 -9.58
C ALA A 418 -0.21 -31.52 -8.65
N ALA A 419 -0.23 -32.76 -9.15
CA ALA A 419 -0.65 -33.91 -8.35
C ALA A 419 0.19 -34.02 -7.06
N GLY A 420 -0.48 -34.05 -5.91
CA GLY A 420 0.17 -34.11 -4.58
C GLY A 420 0.66 -32.77 -4.03
N GLU A 421 0.56 -31.69 -4.81
CA GLU A 421 0.93 -30.36 -4.37
C GLU A 421 -0.14 -29.74 -3.48
N LYS A 422 0.30 -29.11 -2.37
CA LYS A 422 -0.61 -28.42 -1.44
C LYS A 422 -0.63 -26.92 -1.73
N GLN A 423 -1.81 -26.33 -1.64
CA GLN A 423 -2.08 -24.90 -1.80
C GLN A 423 -1.31 -24.01 -0.80
N VAL A 424 -0.46 -23.10 -1.23
CA VAL A 424 0.36 -22.28 -0.29
C VAL A 424 -0.30 -21.00 0.23
N TRP A 425 -1.61 -20.87 0.03
CA TRP A 425 -2.41 -19.76 0.56
C TRP A 425 -3.62 -20.25 1.34
N ILE A 426 -4.18 -19.39 2.18
CA ILE A 426 -5.51 -19.57 2.77
C ILE A 426 -6.49 -18.52 2.23
N THR A 427 -7.79 -18.77 2.30
CA THR A 427 -8.85 -17.85 1.83
C THR A 427 -9.79 -17.49 2.98
N LEU A 428 -10.11 -16.19 3.11
CA LEU A 428 -11.05 -15.70 4.14
C LEU A 428 -12.44 -15.41 3.58
N GLY A 429 -12.50 -14.63 2.51
CA GLY A 429 -13.73 -14.21 1.84
C GLY A 429 -14.22 -15.18 0.77
N PRO A 430 -15.52 -15.12 0.44
CA PRO A 430 -16.07 -15.85 -0.70
C PRO A 430 -15.52 -15.27 -1.99
N SER A 431 -15.56 -16.05 -3.07
CA SER A 431 -15.33 -15.52 -4.42
C SER A 431 -16.47 -14.58 -4.83
N SER A 432 -16.23 -13.77 -5.86
CA SER A 432 -17.23 -12.87 -6.43
C SER A 432 -18.50 -13.64 -6.88
N ASP A 433 -18.30 -14.85 -7.43
CA ASP A 433 -19.39 -15.72 -7.90
C ASP A 433 -20.16 -16.37 -6.75
N GLU A 434 -19.48 -16.78 -5.68
CA GLU A 434 -20.13 -17.31 -4.48
C GLU A 434 -20.97 -16.24 -3.77
N GLU A 435 -20.45 -15.02 -3.67
CA GLU A 435 -21.16 -13.86 -3.12
C GLU A 435 -22.40 -13.54 -3.96
N ALA A 436 -22.26 -13.50 -5.28
CA ALA A 436 -23.36 -13.28 -6.22
C ALA A 436 -24.42 -14.37 -6.10
N LYS A 437 -24.02 -15.64 -6.12
CA LYS A 437 -24.92 -16.79 -6.02
C LYS A 437 -25.68 -16.80 -4.71
N ALA A 438 -25.02 -16.54 -3.57
CA ALA A 438 -25.67 -16.51 -2.26
C ALA A 438 -26.69 -15.36 -2.15
N THR A 439 -26.35 -14.19 -2.69
CA THR A 439 -27.23 -13.01 -2.67
C THR A 439 -28.43 -13.20 -3.59
N ILE A 440 -28.23 -13.74 -4.81
CA ILE A 440 -29.30 -14.05 -5.75
C ILE A 440 -30.21 -15.17 -5.20
N ALA A 441 -29.66 -16.20 -4.57
CA ALA A 441 -30.46 -17.25 -3.93
C ALA A 441 -31.34 -16.69 -2.81
N THR A 442 -30.81 -15.73 -2.03
CA THR A 442 -31.58 -15.00 -1.00
C THR A 442 -32.71 -14.20 -1.66
N ALA A 443 -32.44 -13.58 -2.80
CA ALA A 443 -33.45 -12.85 -3.57
C ALA A 443 -34.57 -13.76 -4.09
N GLN A 444 -34.22 -14.88 -4.73
CA GLN A 444 -35.17 -15.84 -5.28
C GLN A 444 -36.04 -16.48 -4.20
N ALA A 445 -35.49 -16.72 -3.01
CA ALA A 445 -36.26 -17.23 -1.87
C ALA A 445 -37.27 -16.20 -1.34
N ALA A 446 -37.00 -14.91 -1.50
CA ALA A 446 -37.88 -13.83 -1.03
C ALA A 446 -38.88 -13.37 -2.10
N ILE A 447 -38.48 -13.32 -3.37
CA ILE A 447 -39.15 -12.57 -4.44
C ILE A 447 -38.88 -13.21 -5.82
N ALA A 448 -39.92 -13.37 -6.65
CA ALA A 448 -39.83 -14.00 -7.98
C ALA A 448 -39.25 -13.06 -9.07
N ASP A 449 -39.58 -11.77 -9.02
CA ASP A 449 -39.14 -10.77 -10.01
C ASP A 449 -38.10 -9.80 -9.42
N ALA A 450 -36.84 -9.96 -9.85
CA ALA A 450 -35.71 -9.17 -9.38
C ALA A 450 -34.85 -8.61 -10.52
N ALA A 451 -34.46 -7.33 -10.39
CA ALA A 451 -33.39 -6.75 -11.20
C ALA A 451 -32.04 -6.97 -10.50
N ILE A 452 -30.95 -7.06 -11.27
CA ILE A 452 -29.60 -7.32 -10.75
C ILE A 452 -28.65 -6.19 -11.14
N VAL A 453 -27.97 -5.64 -10.15
CA VAL A 453 -26.88 -4.68 -10.32
C VAL A 453 -25.57 -5.38 -10.00
N GLU A 454 -24.77 -5.63 -11.03
CA GLU A 454 -23.48 -6.33 -10.96
C GLU A 454 -22.37 -5.43 -10.39
N PRO A 455 -21.36 -6.02 -9.71
CA PRO A 455 -20.24 -5.27 -9.17
C PRO A 455 -19.31 -4.77 -10.28
N TRP A 456 -18.39 -3.86 -9.93
CA TRP A 456 -17.32 -3.39 -10.80
C TRP A 456 -15.93 -3.56 -10.15
N PRO A 457 -14.89 -3.84 -10.96
CA PRO A 457 -14.92 -4.55 -12.24
C PRO A 457 -15.59 -5.91 -12.18
N PHE A 458 -16.11 -6.33 -13.34
CA PHE A 458 -16.66 -7.66 -13.51
C PHE A 458 -15.51 -8.62 -13.89
N PRO A 459 -15.51 -9.88 -13.44
CA PRO A 459 -14.53 -10.86 -13.90
C PRO A 459 -14.53 -10.94 -15.44
N GLY A 460 -13.44 -10.50 -16.08
CA GLY A 460 -13.33 -10.46 -17.54
C GLY A 460 -13.83 -9.17 -18.22
N ASP A 461 -13.51 -8.02 -17.63
CA ASP A 461 -13.80 -6.60 -18.00
C ASP A 461 -13.83 -6.18 -19.50
N THR A 462 -13.54 -7.10 -20.42
CA THR A 462 -13.90 -7.01 -21.84
C THR A 462 -15.37 -7.31 -22.13
N ALA A 463 -16.15 -7.80 -21.16
CA ALA A 463 -17.55 -8.12 -21.39
C ALA A 463 -18.35 -6.85 -21.70
N PRO A 464 -19.12 -6.83 -22.81
CA PRO A 464 -19.96 -5.68 -23.13
C PRO A 464 -21.00 -5.45 -22.02
N PRO A 465 -21.45 -4.20 -21.81
CA PRO A 465 -22.50 -3.93 -20.84
C PRO A 465 -23.72 -4.82 -21.10
N PRO A 466 -24.41 -5.28 -20.04
CA PRO A 466 -25.55 -6.17 -20.20
C PRO A 466 -26.62 -5.52 -21.09
N THR A 467 -27.09 -6.27 -22.08
CA THR A 467 -28.18 -5.85 -22.98
C THR A 467 -29.56 -6.09 -22.37
N ASP A 468 -29.65 -6.94 -21.35
CA ASP A 468 -30.87 -7.19 -20.59
C ASP A 468 -31.20 -5.97 -19.72
N PRO A 469 -32.36 -5.30 -19.90
CA PRO A 469 -32.75 -4.17 -19.07
C PRO A 469 -32.97 -4.53 -17.59
N MET A 470 -33.07 -5.81 -17.23
CA MET A 470 -33.11 -6.27 -15.83
C MET A 470 -31.74 -6.35 -15.18
N ARG A 471 -30.67 -6.10 -15.94
CA ARG A 471 -29.29 -6.11 -15.44
C ARG A 471 -28.65 -4.74 -15.65
N ALA A 472 -27.88 -4.31 -14.67
CA ALA A 472 -27.09 -3.09 -14.74
C ALA A 472 -25.73 -3.32 -14.06
N ARG A 473 -24.79 -2.39 -14.23
CA ARG A 473 -23.47 -2.46 -13.58
C ARG A 473 -23.27 -1.26 -12.65
N CYS A 474 -22.50 -1.48 -11.59
CA CYS A 474 -22.14 -0.41 -10.65
C CYS A 474 -21.30 0.70 -11.28
N ASP A 475 -20.52 0.45 -12.33
CA ASP A 475 -19.72 1.46 -13.02
C ASP A 475 -20.46 2.22 -14.12
N ALA A 476 -21.73 1.87 -14.38
CA ALA A 476 -22.54 2.55 -15.37
C ALA A 476 -22.46 4.08 -15.14
N GLN A 477 -22.34 4.81 -16.24
CA GLN A 477 -22.36 6.27 -16.24
C GLN A 477 -23.66 6.73 -16.92
N PRO A 478 -24.27 7.81 -16.46
CA PRO A 478 -25.44 8.37 -17.13
C PRO A 478 -25.04 8.84 -18.54
N LYS A 479 -25.84 8.46 -19.54
CA LYS A 479 -25.55 8.80 -20.96
C LYS A 479 -25.69 10.29 -21.27
N LEU A 480 -26.48 10.99 -20.46
CA LEU A 480 -26.79 12.42 -20.58
C LEU A 480 -26.82 13.03 -19.19
N ALA A 481 -26.48 14.32 -19.08
CA ALA A 481 -26.63 15.05 -17.83
C ALA A 481 -28.09 15.00 -17.34
N GLY A 482 -28.30 14.55 -16.09
CA GLY A 482 -29.63 14.37 -15.50
C GLY A 482 -30.38 13.10 -15.91
N ALA A 483 -29.82 12.26 -16.78
CA ALA A 483 -30.37 10.93 -17.04
C ALA A 483 -30.06 9.96 -15.88
N SER A 484 -30.90 8.95 -15.70
CA SER A 484 -30.64 7.87 -14.74
C SER A 484 -29.45 7.02 -15.20
N THR A 485 -28.60 6.65 -14.25
CA THR A 485 -27.49 5.73 -14.47
C THR A 485 -28.01 4.30 -14.63
N PHE A 486 -29.04 3.95 -13.85
CA PHE A 486 -29.64 2.63 -13.85
C PHE A 486 -30.94 2.62 -14.67
N PRO A 487 -31.35 1.47 -15.24
CA PRO A 487 -32.59 1.32 -16.00
C PRO A 487 -33.84 1.25 -15.10
N VAL A 488 -33.93 2.14 -14.12
CA VAL A 488 -34.99 2.21 -13.09
C VAL A 488 -36.38 2.32 -13.71
N ALA A 489 -36.53 3.08 -14.80
CA ALA A 489 -37.80 3.20 -15.52
C ALA A 489 -38.28 1.85 -16.09
N ALA A 490 -37.35 1.03 -16.60
CA ALA A 490 -37.66 -0.29 -17.13
C ALA A 490 -38.02 -1.27 -16.00
N TRP A 491 -37.28 -1.23 -14.88
CA TRP A 491 -37.58 -2.04 -13.69
C TRP A 491 -38.98 -1.74 -13.15
N ARG A 492 -39.34 -0.46 -13.05
CA ARG A 492 -40.67 -0.03 -12.64
C ARG A 492 -41.76 -0.47 -13.61
N ALA A 493 -41.54 -0.30 -14.91
CA ALA A 493 -42.51 -0.72 -15.94
C ALA A 493 -42.78 -2.22 -15.88
N LYS A 494 -41.75 -3.03 -15.60
CA LYS A 494 -41.87 -4.47 -15.37
C LYS A 494 -42.33 -4.85 -13.96
N LYS A 495 -42.68 -3.89 -13.10
CA LYS A 495 -43.14 -4.10 -11.71
C LYS A 495 -42.19 -4.96 -10.89
N VAL A 496 -40.88 -4.79 -11.08
CA VAL A 496 -39.86 -5.47 -10.29
C VAL A 496 -40.10 -5.21 -8.80
N SER A 497 -40.11 -6.27 -8.00
CA SER A 497 -40.34 -6.20 -6.55
C SER A 497 -39.05 -6.14 -5.74
N ALA A 498 -37.92 -6.58 -6.32
CA ALA A 498 -36.61 -6.55 -5.69
C ALA A 498 -35.53 -5.99 -6.62
N VAL A 499 -34.58 -5.25 -6.07
CA VAL A 499 -33.33 -4.92 -6.77
C VAL A 499 -32.16 -5.50 -5.99
N VAL A 500 -31.50 -6.48 -6.59
CA VAL A 500 -30.32 -7.14 -6.04
C VAL A 500 -29.09 -6.32 -6.39
N VAL A 501 -28.33 -5.87 -5.40
CA VAL A 501 -27.09 -5.11 -5.61
C VAL A 501 -25.92 -5.94 -5.10
N LEU A 502 -25.06 -6.33 -6.04
CA LEU A 502 -23.86 -7.15 -5.79
C LEU A 502 -22.59 -6.30 -5.59
N GLY A 503 -22.70 -4.98 -5.72
CA GLY A 503 -21.59 -4.05 -5.49
C GLY A 503 -21.44 -3.62 -4.03
N ASP A 504 -20.57 -2.62 -3.82
CA ASP A 504 -20.33 -1.99 -2.53
C ASP A 504 -21.50 -1.08 -2.09
N ALA A 505 -21.41 -0.52 -0.87
CA ALA A 505 -22.44 0.38 -0.37
C ALA A 505 -22.57 1.68 -1.19
N ARG A 506 -21.53 2.12 -1.90
CA ARG A 506 -21.61 3.30 -2.77
C ARG A 506 -22.51 3.02 -3.97
N CYS A 507 -22.35 1.86 -4.59
CA CYS A 507 -23.23 1.41 -5.65
C CYS A 507 -24.67 1.27 -5.17
N ALA A 508 -24.89 0.58 -4.05
CA ALA A 508 -26.22 0.37 -3.51
C ALA A 508 -26.93 1.67 -3.09
N ARG A 509 -26.19 2.69 -2.58
CA ARG A 509 -26.75 4.03 -2.32
C ARG A 509 -27.18 4.73 -3.60
N ARG A 510 -26.35 4.76 -4.65
CA ARG A 510 -26.74 5.38 -5.92
C ARG A 510 -27.98 4.72 -6.54
N VAL A 511 -28.06 3.39 -6.48
CA VAL A 511 -29.27 2.65 -6.91
C VAL A 511 -30.48 3.08 -6.08
N ALA A 512 -30.33 3.17 -4.75
CA ALA A 512 -31.40 3.63 -3.87
C ALA A 512 -31.85 5.05 -4.20
N ASP A 513 -30.92 5.99 -4.38
CA ASP A 513 -31.19 7.39 -4.67
C ASP A 513 -31.96 7.55 -5.99
N GLU A 514 -31.55 6.85 -7.05
CA GLU A 514 -32.26 6.89 -8.34
C GLU A 514 -33.66 6.26 -8.28
N ILE A 515 -33.84 5.16 -7.53
CA ILE A 515 -35.17 4.58 -7.29
C ILE A 515 -36.06 5.57 -6.55
N VAL A 516 -35.52 6.23 -5.53
CA VAL A 516 -36.27 7.18 -4.70
C VAL A 516 -36.73 8.40 -5.49
N ALA A 517 -35.90 8.87 -6.44
CA ALA A 517 -36.18 9.98 -7.32
C ALA A 517 -37.28 9.71 -8.38
N THR A 518 -37.76 8.47 -8.51
CA THR A 518 -38.79 8.12 -9.51
C THR A 518 -40.17 8.71 -9.22
N THR A 519 -40.86 9.15 -10.28
CA THR A 519 -42.26 9.62 -10.25
C THR A 519 -43.11 8.91 -11.30
N PRO A 520 -44.25 8.26 -10.97
CA PRO A 520 -44.78 8.04 -9.61
C PRO A 520 -43.83 7.20 -8.73
N PRO A 521 -43.96 7.31 -7.39
CA PRO A 521 -43.06 6.64 -6.45
C PRO A 521 -43.15 5.12 -6.58
N TRP A 522 -41.99 4.48 -6.67
CA TRP A 522 -41.82 3.03 -6.66
C TRP A 522 -40.84 2.66 -5.53
N ARG A 523 -41.16 1.61 -4.77
CA ARG A 523 -40.47 1.25 -3.51
C ARG A 523 -40.18 -0.26 -3.48
N PRO A 524 -39.29 -0.76 -4.35
CA PRO A 524 -38.86 -2.16 -4.30
C PRO A 524 -38.01 -2.42 -3.05
N THR A 525 -37.86 -3.70 -2.70
CA THR A 525 -36.90 -4.12 -1.67
C THR A 525 -35.49 -4.17 -2.25
N LEU A 526 -34.53 -3.54 -1.59
CA LEU A 526 -33.11 -3.68 -1.94
C LEU A 526 -32.53 -4.95 -1.30
N ILE A 527 -31.92 -5.82 -2.09
CA ILE A 527 -31.23 -7.00 -1.56
C ILE A 527 -29.75 -6.80 -1.79
N VAL A 528 -28.98 -6.60 -0.71
CA VAL A 528 -27.59 -6.17 -0.81
C VAL A 528 -26.63 -7.27 -0.37
N ALA A 529 -25.57 -7.43 -1.14
CA ALA A 529 -24.51 -8.40 -0.90
C ALA A 529 -23.67 -8.01 0.35
N PRO A 530 -22.88 -8.96 0.92
CA PRO A 530 -21.96 -8.72 2.02
C PRO A 530 -21.04 -7.51 1.82
N SER A 531 -20.61 -7.22 0.59
CA SER A 531 -19.78 -6.06 0.26
C SER A 531 -20.42 -4.69 0.55
N ALA A 532 -21.73 -4.65 0.87
CA ALA A 532 -22.48 -3.43 1.21
C ALA A 532 -23.19 -3.52 2.58
N LEU A 533 -22.72 -4.39 3.48
CA LEU A 533 -23.39 -4.67 4.76
C LEU A 533 -23.52 -3.46 5.68
N GLU A 534 -22.67 -2.44 5.52
CA GLU A 534 -22.72 -1.19 6.29
C GLU A 534 -24.03 -0.42 6.07
N LEU A 535 -24.76 -0.70 4.99
CA LEU A 535 -26.09 -0.16 4.76
C LEU A 535 -27.11 -0.60 5.81
N ALA A 536 -26.82 -1.63 6.61
CA ALA A 536 -27.64 -1.95 7.78
C ALA A 536 -27.83 -0.76 8.71
N HIS A 537 -26.79 0.07 8.83
CA HIS A 537 -26.66 1.15 9.80
C HIS A 537 -27.02 2.52 9.23
N VAL A 538 -27.50 2.58 7.99
CA VAL A 538 -27.82 3.83 7.30
C VAL A 538 -29.32 3.96 7.11
N THR A 539 -29.94 5.05 7.52
CA THR A 539 -31.36 5.26 7.23
C THR A 539 -31.59 5.43 5.73
N LEU A 540 -32.36 4.55 5.09
CA LEU A 540 -32.74 4.66 3.68
C LEU A 540 -34.27 4.59 3.54
N PRO A 541 -34.87 5.33 2.60
CA PRO A 541 -36.32 5.33 2.37
C PRO A 541 -36.85 4.08 1.63
N LEU A 542 -36.02 3.04 1.47
CA LEU A 542 -36.37 1.77 0.85
C LEU A 542 -36.20 0.63 1.87
N PRO A 543 -37.10 -0.37 1.87
CA PRO A 543 -36.87 -1.57 2.64
C PRO A 543 -35.68 -2.33 2.05
N ARG A 544 -34.92 -3.02 2.90
CA ARG A 544 -33.72 -3.74 2.46
C ARG A 544 -33.53 -5.06 3.18
N THR A 545 -32.97 -6.02 2.48
CA THR A 545 -32.53 -7.32 2.99
C THR A 545 -31.02 -7.41 2.78
N ILE A 546 -30.30 -7.64 3.87
CA ILE A 546 -28.84 -7.59 3.91
C ILE A 546 -28.32 -9.00 4.15
N VAL A 547 -27.43 -9.44 3.26
CA VAL A 547 -26.69 -10.69 3.44
C VAL A 547 -25.43 -10.36 4.23
N GLY A 548 -25.45 -10.61 5.53
CA GLY A 548 -24.32 -10.46 6.44
C GLY A 548 -23.44 -11.71 6.51
N VAL A 549 -22.26 -11.57 7.12
CA VAL A 549 -21.31 -12.65 7.36
C VAL A 549 -20.78 -12.60 8.79
N GLY A 550 -20.70 -13.75 9.45
CA GLY A 550 -20.14 -13.85 10.80
C GLY A 550 -20.85 -12.96 11.82
N LEU A 551 -20.09 -12.02 12.41
CA LEU A 551 -20.54 -11.04 13.39
C LEU A 551 -21.10 -9.74 12.74
N LEU A 552 -21.14 -9.68 11.41
CA LEU A 552 -21.56 -8.49 10.66
C LEU A 552 -22.93 -8.69 9.98
N PRO A 553 -23.76 -7.63 9.87
CA PRO A 553 -23.58 -6.29 10.43
C PRO A 553 -23.57 -6.28 11.96
N ALA A 554 -22.70 -5.45 12.55
CA ALA A 554 -22.48 -5.47 13.99
C ALA A 554 -23.75 -5.07 14.77
N ASP A 555 -23.96 -5.70 15.92
CA ASP A 555 -25.08 -5.38 16.81
C ASP A 555 -24.60 -5.24 18.26
N ASP A 556 -25.52 -5.25 19.23
CA ASP A 556 -25.17 -5.09 20.64
C ASP A 556 -24.27 -6.21 21.20
N ALA A 557 -24.18 -7.35 20.50
CA ALA A 557 -23.28 -8.44 20.86
C ALA A 557 -21.87 -8.29 20.27
N ALA A 558 -21.55 -7.17 19.60
CA ALA A 558 -20.25 -6.94 19.00
C ALA A 558 -19.10 -6.99 20.05
N PRO A 559 -18.00 -7.71 19.78
CA PRO A 559 -16.88 -7.81 20.71
C PRO A 559 -16.18 -6.45 20.87
N GLY A 560 -15.49 -6.27 22.01
CA GLY A 560 -14.77 -5.03 22.35
C GLY A 560 -13.90 -4.46 21.23
N PRO A 561 -13.01 -5.24 20.59
CA PRO A 561 -12.19 -4.77 19.48
C PRO A 561 -12.97 -4.26 18.26
N LEU A 562 -14.09 -4.92 17.91
CA LEU A 562 -14.95 -4.48 16.79
C LEU A 562 -15.61 -3.13 17.14
N ARG A 563 -16.12 -3.00 18.37
CA ARG A 563 -16.70 -1.74 18.87
C ARG A 563 -15.68 -0.61 18.92
N ALA A 564 -14.44 -0.91 19.31
CA ALA A 564 -13.36 0.07 19.32
C ALA A 564 -13.05 0.57 17.90
N LEU A 565 -12.90 -0.33 16.93
CA LEU A 565 -12.66 0.06 15.53
C LEU A 565 -13.82 0.89 14.96
N TRP A 566 -15.07 0.53 15.28
CA TRP A 566 -16.24 1.30 14.86
C TRP A 566 -16.16 2.76 15.33
N LYS A 567 -15.85 2.96 16.62
CA LYS A 567 -15.71 4.29 17.22
C LYS A 567 -14.55 5.06 16.60
N ASP A 568 -13.39 4.40 16.48
CA ASP A 568 -12.17 4.99 15.90
C ASP A 568 -12.40 5.51 14.46
N GLN A 569 -13.09 4.74 13.62
CA GLN A 569 -13.36 5.16 12.24
C GLN A 569 -14.60 6.07 12.09
N GLY A 570 -15.31 6.37 13.19
CA GLY A 570 -16.51 7.22 13.17
C GLY A 570 -17.69 6.62 12.40
N GLY A 571 -17.78 5.29 12.26
CA GLY A 571 -18.80 4.67 11.41
C GLY A 571 -18.83 3.13 11.42
N PRO A 572 -19.81 2.53 10.74
CA PRO A 572 -20.02 1.09 10.73
C PRO A 572 -18.84 0.30 10.16
N VAL A 573 -18.49 -0.81 10.81
CA VAL A 573 -17.48 -1.76 10.35
C VAL A 573 -18.06 -2.57 9.19
N GLY A 574 -17.48 -2.42 8.00
CA GLY A 574 -17.88 -3.16 6.79
C GLY A 574 -17.19 -4.52 6.66
N LEU A 575 -17.52 -5.26 5.59
CA LEU A 575 -16.89 -6.55 5.28
C LEU A 575 -15.37 -6.43 5.15
N TRP A 576 -14.91 -5.41 4.44
CA TRP A 576 -13.50 -5.20 4.14
C TRP A 576 -12.67 -4.86 5.37
N ASN A 577 -13.24 -4.13 6.33
CA ASN A 577 -12.61 -3.96 7.64
C ASN A 577 -12.43 -5.31 8.34
N ALA A 578 -13.49 -6.13 8.40
CA ALA A 578 -13.42 -7.42 9.08
C ALA A 578 -12.46 -8.40 8.41
N LEU A 579 -12.40 -8.45 7.08
CA LEU A 579 -11.42 -9.25 6.36
C LEU A 579 -9.97 -8.79 6.63
N GLY A 580 -9.73 -7.48 6.68
CA GLY A 580 -8.42 -6.92 7.04
C GLY A 580 -7.99 -7.27 8.46
N HIS A 581 -8.91 -7.13 9.43
CA HIS A 581 -8.69 -7.56 10.82
C HIS A 581 -8.37 -9.05 10.91
N ASP A 582 -9.24 -9.90 10.33
CA ASP A 582 -9.14 -11.36 10.41
C ASP A 582 -7.85 -11.87 9.76
N ALA A 583 -7.45 -11.28 8.63
CA ALA A 583 -6.19 -11.60 7.95
C ALA A 583 -4.98 -11.24 8.82
N ALA A 584 -4.95 -10.03 9.39
CA ALA A 584 -3.85 -9.61 10.24
C ALA A 584 -3.78 -10.45 11.52
N ALA A 585 -4.93 -10.82 12.12
CA ALA A 585 -4.99 -11.66 13.31
C ALA A 585 -4.44 -13.07 13.04
N LEU A 586 -4.80 -13.67 11.91
CA LEU A 586 -4.26 -14.97 11.50
C LEU A 586 -2.77 -14.90 11.13
N ALA A 587 -2.33 -13.82 10.47
CA ALA A 587 -0.93 -13.60 10.13
C ALA A 587 -0.07 -13.46 11.40
N ALA A 588 -0.50 -12.65 12.37
CA ALA A 588 0.17 -12.47 13.65
C ALA A 588 0.25 -13.80 14.44
N ALA A 589 -0.86 -14.57 14.48
CA ALA A 589 -0.88 -15.88 15.11
C ALA A 589 0.06 -16.90 14.43
N ALA A 590 0.32 -16.75 13.12
CA ALA A 590 1.20 -17.63 12.36
C ALA A 590 2.69 -17.29 12.49
N LEU A 591 3.02 -16.08 12.98
CA LEU A 591 4.37 -15.51 13.05
C LEU A 591 4.86 -15.33 14.51
N PRO A 592 4.94 -16.39 15.33
CA PRO A 592 5.48 -16.25 16.68
C PRO A 592 6.98 -15.96 16.68
N GLY A 593 7.48 -15.39 17.77
CA GLY A 593 8.84 -14.85 17.89
C GLY A 593 9.98 -15.87 17.90
N ASP A 594 9.72 -17.17 17.70
CA ASP A 594 10.74 -18.22 17.62
C ASP A 594 11.33 -18.40 16.21
N LEU A 595 10.70 -17.81 15.19
CA LEU A 595 11.30 -17.71 13.86
C LEU A 595 12.40 -16.65 13.87
N THR A 596 13.52 -16.96 13.23
CA THR A 596 14.63 -16.01 13.04
C THR A 596 14.61 -15.45 11.62
N PRO A 597 15.02 -14.19 11.41
CA PRO A 597 15.26 -13.68 10.06
C PRO A 597 16.24 -14.57 9.30
N ALA A 598 15.99 -14.75 8.00
CA ALA A 598 16.82 -15.59 7.13
C ALA A 598 17.12 -14.89 5.80
N THR A 599 18.33 -15.07 5.30
CA THR A 599 18.78 -14.52 4.01
C THR A 599 19.33 -15.60 3.07
N ASP A 600 19.73 -16.77 3.60
CA ASP A 600 20.06 -17.92 2.78
C ASP A 600 18.78 -18.61 2.27
N THR A 601 18.87 -19.13 1.05
CA THR A 601 17.70 -19.68 0.35
C THR A 601 17.09 -20.88 1.08
N ALA A 602 17.90 -21.75 1.69
CA ALA A 602 17.41 -22.96 2.34
C ALA A 602 16.67 -22.65 3.66
N ALA A 603 17.24 -21.81 4.52
CA ALA A 603 16.59 -21.39 5.75
C ALA A 603 15.33 -20.55 5.45
N MET A 604 15.37 -19.68 4.44
CA MET A 604 14.19 -18.94 3.98
C MET A 604 13.05 -19.90 3.58
N GLN A 605 13.33 -20.91 2.75
CA GLN A 605 12.31 -21.87 2.32
C GLN A 605 11.77 -22.69 3.50
N LYS A 606 12.63 -23.08 4.44
CA LYS A 606 12.21 -23.75 5.69
C LYS A 606 11.31 -22.85 6.54
N ALA A 607 11.66 -21.56 6.70
CA ALA A 607 10.88 -20.58 7.44
C ALA A 607 9.52 -20.32 6.79
N ARG A 608 9.46 -20.19 5.46
CA ARG A 608 8.21 -20.09 4.69
C ARG A 608 7.33 -21.33 4.87
N ALA A 609 7.89 -22.53 4.73
CA ALA A 609 7.15 -23.78 4.94
C ALA A 609 6.59 -23.90 6.36
N THR A 610 7.38 -23.50 7.36
CA THR A 610 6.98 -23.49 8.78
C THR A 610 5.85 -22.49 9.01
N THR A 611 5.98 -21.28 8.47
CA THR A 611 4.97 -20.21 8.56
C THR A 611 3.66 -20.64 7.90
N LEU A 612 3.71 -21.29 6.73
CA LEU A 612 2.52 -21.83 6.06
C LEU A 612 1.84 -22.92 6.89
N ALA A 613 2.60 -23.83 7.50
CA ALA A 613 2.05 -24.86 8.38
C ALA A 613 1.35 -24.23 9.60
N ARG A 614 1.95 -23.19 10.19
CA ARG A 614 1.36 -22.43 11.30
C ARG A 614 0.12 -21.67 10.86
N LEU A 615 0.14 -21.04 9.69
CA LEU A 615 -1.00 -20.30 9.16
C LEU A 615 -2.23 -21.20 8.96
N ARG A 616 -2.04 -22.43 8.49
CA ARG A 616 -3.12 -23.43 8.39
C ARG A 616 -3.61 -23.94 9.74
N ALA A 617 -2.75 -23.93 10.75
CA ALA A 617 -3.09 -24.34 12.12
C ALA A 617 -3.62 -23.19 12.98
N ALA A 618 -3.46 -21.93 12.55
CA ALA A 618 -3.76 -20.74 13.32
C ALA A 618 -5.24 -20.73 13.75
N LYS A 619 -5.46 -20.39 15.03
CA LYS A 619 -6.78 -20.22 15.62
C LYS A 619 -6.84 -18.89 16.36
N THR A 620 -7.81 -18.05 16.01
CA THR A 620 -8.08 -16.74 16.62
C THR A 620 -9.57 -16.40 16.48
N ASP A 621 -10.03 -15.36 17.17
CA ASP A 621 -11.39 -14.86 17.02
C ASP A 621 -11.51 -14.09 15.70
N LEU A 622 -12.38 -14.55 14.81
CA LEU A 622 -12.65 -13.94 13.51
C LEU A 622 -13.97 -13.19 13.55
N TRP A 623 -14.05 -12.05 12.85
CA TRP A 623 -15.27 -11.26 12.73
C TRP A 623 -16.14 -11.73 11.57
N THR A 624 -15.52 -12.27 10.51
CA THR A 624 -16.24 -12.76 9.31
C THR A 624 -16.74 -14.20 9.45
N SER A 625 -16.38 -14.90 10.52
CA SER A 625 -16.71 -16.31 10.73
C SER A 625 -16.85 -16.68 12.20
N THR A 626 -17.64 -17.72 12.48
CA THR A 626 -17.67 -18.38 13.79
C THR A 626 -16.54 -19.41 13.96
N ALA A 627 -15.94 -19.86 12.85
CA ALA A 627 -14.74 -20.66 12.88
C ALA A 627 -13.57 -19.82 13.39
N LYS A 628 -12.65 -20.44 14.12
CA LYS A 628 -11.46 -19.76 14.65
C LYS A 628 -10.31 -19.65 13.64
N GLY A 629 -10.43 -20.25 12.46
CA GLY A 629 -9.34 -20.29 11.49
C GLY A 629 -9.64 -21.22 10.32
N PRO A 630 -8.68 -21.42 9.41
CA PRO A 630 -8.89 -22.22 8.22
C PRO A 630 -9.17 -23.69 8.55
N ASP A 631 -9.92 -24.34 7.67
CA ASP A 631 -10.18 -25.77 7.67
C ASP A 631 -9.10 -26.54 6.90
N GLY A 632 -9.31 -27.85 6.68
CA GLY A 632 -8.38 -28.70 5.93
C GLY A 632 -8.21 -28.32 4.46
N SER A 633 -9.12 -27.51 3.89
CA SER A 633 -9.03 -26.98 2.52
C SER A 633 -8.25 -25.67 2.44
N GLY A 634 -7.86 -25.09 3.58
CA GLY A 634 -7.24 -23.77 3.63
C GLY A 634 -8.25 -22.63 3.44
N ALA A 635 -9.54 -22.89 3.64
CA ALA A 635 -10.58 -21.86 3.64
C ALA A 635 -11.12 -21.64 5.05
N VAL A 636 -11.47 -20.40 5.36
CA VAL A 636 -12.28 -20.10 6.54
C VAL A 636 -13.75 -20.24 6.14
N ALA A 637 -14.45 -21.17 6.77
CA ALA A 637 -15.88 -21.37 6.53
C ALA A 637 -16.65 -20.11 6.95
N GLN A 638 -17.48 -19.54 6.08
CA GLN A 638 -18.31 -18.39 6.41
C GLN A 638 -19.73 -18.80 6.74
N GLN A 639 -20.34 -18.13 7.72
CA GLN A 639 -21.77 -18.24 7.99
C GLN A 639 -22.47 -17.00 7.47
N THR A 640 -23.35 -17.19 6.48
CA THR A 640 -24.21 -16.12 5.98
C THR A 640 -25.41 -15.94 6.91
N ARG A 641 -25.79 -14.69 7.14
CA ARG A 641 -26.98 -14.33 7.91
C ARG A 641 -27.80 -13.34 7.10
N VAL A 642 -29.11 -13.48 7.12
CA VAL A 642 -30.00 -12.56 6.40
C VAL A 642 -30.69 -11.67 7.43
N ARG A 643 -30.62 -10.35 7.24
CA ARG A 643 -31.29 -9.36 8.10
C ARG A 643 -32.11 -8.41 7.25
N THR A 644 -33.39 -8.28 7.56
CA THR A 644 -34.28 -7.31 6.89
C THR A 644 -34.36 -6.03 7.73
N VAL A 645 -34.19 -4.88 7.09
CA VAL A 645 -34.34 -3.55 7.69
C VAL A 645 -35.49 -2.82 7.00
N PRO A 646 -36.50 -2.36 7.75
CA PRO A 646 -37.61 -1.60 7.19
C PRO A 646 -37.17 -0.29 6.55
N ALA A 647 -38.00 0.24 5.64
CA ALA A 647 -37.82 1.58 5.09
C ALA A 647 -37.82 2.63 6.22
N GLY A 648 -36.94 3.62 6.10
CA GLY A 648 -36.80 4.69 7.10
C GLY A 648 -36.17 4.26 8.42
N SER A 649 -35.65 3.03 8.52
CA SER A 649 -35.00 2.50 9.73
C SER A 649 -33.49 2.26 9.53
N SER A 650 -32.77 2.10 10.64
CA SER A 650 -31.39 1.63 10.71
C SER A 650 -31.24 0.64 11.86
N VAL A 651 -30.28 -0.28 11.75
CA VAL A 651 -29.81 -1.06 12.89
C VAL A 651 -28.80 -0.20 13.61
N THR A 652 -29.11 0.35 14.77
CA THR A 652 -28.17 1.19 15.52
C THR A 652 -27.89 0.51 16.87
N PRO A 653 -26.70 -0.08 17.07
CA PRO A 653 -26.35 -0.65 18.37
C PRO A 653 -26.38 0.42 19.46
N ALA A 654 -26.82 0.07 20.67
CA ALA A 654 -26.91 1.00 21.80
C ALA A 654 -25.55 1.63 22.13
N TRP A 655 -24.45 0.88 21.95
CA TRP A 655 -23.08 1.33 22.21
C TRP A 655 -22.49 2.23 21.11
N SER A 656 -23.16 2.37 19.97
CA SER A 656 -22.68 3.12 18.81
C SER A 656 -23.05 4.61 18.84
N SER A 657 -23.91 5.01 19.77
CA SER A 657 -24.18 6.43 20.02
C SER A 657 -22.95 7.08 20.68
N PRO A 658 -22.56 8.29 20.24
CA PRO A 658 -21.39 9.01 20.75
C PRO A 658 -21.45 9.30 22.25
#